data_AF-A0A101RNG5-F1
#
_entry.id   AF-A0A101RNG5-F1
#
_cell.length_a   1.000
_cell.length_b   1.000
_cell.length_c   1.000
_cell.angle_alpha   90.00
_cell.angle_beta   90.00
_cell.angle_gamma   90.00
#
_symmetry.space_group_name_H-M   'P 1'
#
loop_
_entity.id
_entity.type
_entity.pdbx_description
1 polymer ?
#
loop_
_entity_poly.entity_id
_entity_poly.type
_entity_poly.pdbx_seq_one_letter_code
_entity_poly.pdbx_strand_id
1 'polypeptide(L)'
;MAYEVVTAKFRTELHARWSIFFDHLRIPWAYEPVTFNDTQGTPRTPTFWLPQQRIWFNAEPQAPAWWGRFAMAAAGSDHWAAAYWGKKAEHCLPVEVPEEWHGLPLLAEGLLFPDDEYGPWQMFEASGMRSYDDEPYQWTMCPQCGVFGATFWGYAERLPCGCLDNREHHKVEGSSDSRLLAAYRAALTEQWHPDSAIEATLLLPTVREALVDQAGAAAAQESCTRSCQSLWDQRCQELPPAAFRGTSDPDTDRLCAHCPGFVCGQCGEHPASALNIPCRVCEPLTLLTENRARQRLNWRVDQLATATRQHGRTVNAILNRAIGVTTRKNISLAQLGAALTHAEQWLENPASMPTARTAMPRTDLEQLHGAELRNLLSTYVGPLAQALREPIPLLQHHLNDWMDAPSRAAATDEQLRDAIVQAAAWLADPASYAVYAYPPKVEPGGLPTPIHTKAALTDTSCTLCAAPVAAGETIGRMPRPRPPFVPMSWLCAHCLFDRRVKPRLTDVLLRVFHHVFSGSATISLNTAEARVLSDALSRLPSGPAEEPLREAAAALDTRIDADTPVISVSAHHAHDAVHGLRAANLNLEPWDASTLAAVAEHLAQWQHNPHEINEAQFASPVLWRHAILTSTPTPTALAERGGPFWV
;
A
#
# COMPACT_ATOMS: atom_id res chain seq x y z
N MET A 1 18.61 13.03 4.16
CA MET A 1 17.85 12.59 2.97
C MET A 1 18.85 12.39 1.85
N ALA A 2 18.74 11.32 1.07
CA ALA A 2 19.68 11.04 -0.02
C ALA A 2 19.44 11.93 -1.26
N TYR A 3 18.28 12.58 -1.34
CA TYR A 3 17.94 13.48 -2.44
C TYR A 3 17.63 14.88 -1.91
N GLU A 4 18.07 15.89 -2.64
CA GLU A 4 17.78 17.30 -2.42
C GLU A 4 17.00 17.86 -3.61
N VAL A 5 16.00 18.71 -3.33
CA VAL A 5 15.35 19.51 -4.37
C VAL A 5 16.25 20.69 -4.69
N VAL A 6 16.73 20.75 -5.93
CA VAL A 6 17.45 21.90 -6.45
C VAL A 6 16.55 22.69 -7.37
N THR A 7 16.77 24.00 -7.43
CA THR A 7 16.05 24.91 -8.31
C THR A 7 17.01 25.47 -9.36
N ALA A 8 16.72 25.23 -10.63
CA ALA A 8 17.42 25.83 -11.76
C ALA A 8 16.57 26.95 -12.36
N LYS A 9 17.17 28.13 -12.55
CA LYS A 9 16.52 29.28 -13.18
C LYS A 9 17.03 29.42 -14.60
N PHE A 10 16.12 29.38 -15.57
CA PHE A 10 16.42 29.49 -16.99
C PHE A 10 15.97 30.86 -17.51
N ARG A 11 16.74 31.43 -18.44
CA ARG A 11 16.37 32.67 -19.17
C ARG A 11 15.03 32.51 -19.88
N THR A 12 14.77 31.33 -20.42
CA THR A 12 13.61 31.03 -21.26
C THR A 12 13.09 29.61 -20.97
N GLU A 13 11.80 29.38 -21.23
CA GLU A 13 11.21 28.04 -21.19
C GLU A 13 11.84 27.12 -22.24
N LEU A 14 12.25 27.65 -23.40
CA LEU A 14 13.00 26.89 -24.40
C LEU A 14 14.25 26.23 -23.79
N HIS A 15 15.03 26.98 -22.99
CA HIS A 15 16.19 26.41 -22.30
C HIS A 15 15.76 25.36 -21.27
N ALA A 16 14.71 25.64 -20.48
CA ALA A 16 14.20 24.68 -19.51
C ALA A 16 13.79 23.35 -20.18
N ARG A 17 13.18 23.39 -21.38
CA ARG A 17 12.82 22.19 -22.15
C ARG A 17 14.04 21.41 -22.62
N TRP A 18 15.08 22.08 -23.13
CA TRP A 18 16.34 21.41 -23.49
C TRP A 18 17.02 20.75 -22.30
N SER A 19 16.94 21.36 -21.12
CA SER A 19 17.45 20.72 -19.89
C SER A 19 16.73 19.40 -19.57
N ILE A 20 15.42 19.30 -19.85
CA ILE A 20 14.64 18.05 -19.69
C ILE A 20 15.06 17.01 -20.72
N PHE A 21 15.33 17.43 -21.96
CA PHE A 21 15.84 16.54 -23.00
C PHE A 21 17.16 15.90 -22.56
N PHE A 22 18.11 16.68 -22.06
CA PHE A 22 19.39 16.18 -21.56
C PHE A 22 19.23 15.25 -20.35
N ASP A 23 18.38 15.63 -19.40
CA ASP A 23 18.12 14.80 -18.22
C ASP A 23 17.44 13.48 -18.57
N HIS A 24 16.56 13.48 -19.57
CA HIS A 24 15.92 12.26 -20.05
C HIS A 24 16.94 11.27 -20.60
N LEU A 25 17.98 11.76 -21.28
CA LEU A 25 19.06 10.97 -21.84
C LEU A 25 20.21 10.72 -20.86
N ARG A 26 20.14 11.27 -19.65
CA ARG A 26 21.19 11.21 -18.62
C ARG A 26 22.51 11.83 -19.08
N ILE A 27 22.41 12.94 -19.81
CA ILE A 27 23.56 13.70 -20.25
C ILE A 27 23.84 14.77 -19.19
N PRO A 28 25.03 14.78 -18.57
CA PRO A 28 25.49 15.92 -17.78
C PRO A 28 25.43 17.22 -18.57
N TRP A 29 24.84 18.26 -17.99
CA TRP A 29 24.81 19.59 -18.59
C TRP A 29 25.00 20.66 -17.53
N ALA A 30 25.73 21.71 -17.86
CA ALA A 30 25.79 22.94 -17.07
C ALA A 30 25.09 24.06 -17.82
N TYR A 31 24.23 24.82 -17.13
CA TYR A 31 23.54 25.97 -17.70
C TYR A 31 24.31 27.25 -17.40
N GLU A 32 24.68 27.97 -18.46
CA GLU A 32 25.46 29.21 -18.41
C GLU A 32 26.70 29.12 -17.50
N PRO A 33 27.54 28.08 -17.62
CA PRO A 33 28.63 27.84 -16.66
C PRO A 33 29.72 28.91 -16.68
N VAL A 34 29.87 29.63 -17.79
CA VAL A 34 30.87 30.69 -17.96
C VAL A 34 30.35 31.74 -18.91
N THR A 35 30.73 32.99 -18.64
CA THR A 35 30.51 34.13 -19.52
C THR A 35 31.85 34.53 -20.14
N PHE A 36 31.93 34.47 -21.46
CA PHE A 36 33.08 34.94 -22.22
C PHE A 36 32.93 36.42 -22.52
N ASN A 37 34.02 37.14 -22.73
CA ASN A 37 33.97 38.53 -23.13
C ASN A 37 34.56 38.66 -24.53
N ASP A 38 33.97 39.52 -25.36
CA ASP A 38 34.62 39.95 -26.60
C ASP A 38 35.76 40.93 -26.32
N THR A 39 36.50 41.32 -27.36
CA THR A 39 37.65 42.25 -27.22
C THR A 39 37.28 43.64 -26.69
N GLN A 40 36.00 43.98 -26.56
CA GLN A 40 35.52 45.22 -25.92
C GLN A 40 34.98 44.99 -24.50
N GLY A 41 35.04 43.77 -23.97
CA GLY A 41 34.52 43.43 -22.65
C GLY A 41 33.01 43.17 -22.63
N THR A 42 32.35 43.00 -23.79
CA THR A 42 30.91 42.70 -23.83
C THR A 42 30.69 41.23 -23.50
N PRO A 43 29.82 40.89 -22.54
CA PRO A 43 29.58 39.51 -22.13
C PRO A 43 28.84 38.68 -23.20
N ARG A 44 29.26 37.42 -23.35
CA ARG A 44 28.78 36.40 -24.28
C ARG A 44 28.61 35.09 -23.51
N THR A 45 27.36 34.73 -23.24
CA THR A 45 27.04 33.60 -22.38
C THR A 45 26.34 32.52 -23.20
N PRO A 46 27.05 31.45 -23.61
CA PRO A 46 26.41 30.28 -24.22
C PRO A 46 25.50 29.58 -23.21
N THR A 47 24.42 28.95 -23.70
CA THR A 47 23.36 28.44 -22.83
C THR A 47 23.73 27.15 -22.10
N PHE A 48 24.24 26.14 -22.79
CA PHE A 48 24.55 24.84 -22.20
C PHE A 48 25.97 24.37 -22.54
N TRP A 49 26.65 23.78 -21.56
CA TRP A 49 27.85 22.98 -21.77
C TRP A 49 27.56 21.51 -21.45
N LEU A 50 27.90 20.61 -22.38
CA LEU A 50 27.80 19.16 -22.21
C LEU A 50 29.23 18.60 -22.08
N PRO A 51 29.79 18.51 -20.85
CA PRO A 51 31.21 18.25 -20.65
C PRO A 51 31.68 16.90 -21.19
N GLN A 52 30.84 15.86 -21.06
CA GLN A 52 31.20 14.52 -21.53
C GLN A 52 31.32 14.47 -23.07
N GLN A 53 30.49 15.22 -23.78
CA GLN A 53 30.51 15.27 -25.25
C GLN A 53 31.41 16.39 -25.77
N ARG A 54 31.91 17.28 -24.90
CA ARG A 54 32.56 18.55 -25.25
C ARG A 54 31.72 19.36 -26.25
N ILE A 55 30.43 19.52 -25.95
CA ILE A 55 29.50 20.27 -26.82
C ILE A 55 29.06 21.55 -26.12
N TRP A 56 29.21 22.67 -26.81
CA TRP A 56 28.50 23.90 -26.49
C TRP A 56 27.16 23.89 -27.20
N PHE A 57 26.06 23.94 -26.47
CA PHE A 57 24.73 23.93 -27.06
C PHE A 57 23.98 25.23 -26.73
N ASN A 58 23.48 25.89 -27.76
CA ASN A 58 22.67 27.10 -27.62
C ASN A 58 21.34 26.92 -28.35
N ALA A 59 20.26 27.33 -27.70
CA ALA A 59 18.92 27.23 -28.25
C ALA A 59 18.26 28.60 -28.18
N GLU A 60 18.03 29.22 -29.32
CA GLU A 60 17.45 30.56 -29.40
C GLU A 60 16.43 30.60 -30.55
N PRO A 61 15.39 31.44 -30.51
CA PRO A 61 14.50 31.60 -31.67
C PRO A 61 15.22 32.07 -32.92
N GLN A 62 16.31 32.82 -32.73
CA GLN A 62 17.17 33.35 -33.77
C GLN A 62 18.62 33.35 -33.28
N ALA A 63 19.54 33.02 -34.18
CA ALA A 63 20.97 33.08 -33.93
C ALA A 63 21.41 34.44 -33.35
N PRO A 64 22.04 34.47 -32.17
CA PRO A 64 22.69 35.69 -31.69
C PRO A 64 23.79 36.10 -32.66
N ALA A 65 23.89 37.41 -32.98
CA ALA A 65 24.89 37.90 -33.93
C ALA A 65 26.34 37.53 -33.55
N TRP A 66 26.61 37.39 -32.25
CA TRP A 66 27.92 37.03 -31.70
C TRP A 66 28.23 35.53 -31.76
N TRP A 67 27.22 34.67 -31.97
CA TRP A 67 27.37 33.23 -31.85
C TRP A 67 28.40 32.66 -32.83
N GLY A 68 28.43 33.12 -34.09
CA GLY A 68 29.41 32.64 -35.07
C GLY A 68 30.86 32.86 -34.62
N ARG A 69 31.16 34.01 -33.99
CA ARG A 69 32.52 34.30 -33.46
C ARG A 69 32.88 33.42 -32.29
N PHE A 70 31.93 33.21 -31.38
CA PHE A 70 32.08 32.26 -30.28
C PHE A 70 32.28 30.84 -30.79
N ALA A 71 31.46 30.39 -31.74
CA ALA A 71 31.51 29.04 -32.30
C ALA A 71 32.86 28.77 -32.97
N MET A 72 33.35 29.72 -33.78
CA MET A 72 34.68 29.65 -34.38
C MET A 72 35.79 29.49 -33.31
N ALA A 73 35.78 30.34 -32.28
CA ALA A 73 36.77 30.29 -31.19
C ALA A 73 36.67 29.02 -30.35
N ALA A 74 35.45 28.57 -30.02
CA ALA A 74 35.20 27.36 -29.25
C ALA A 74 35.60 26.09 -30.01
N ALA A 75 35.51 26.10 -31.35
CA ALA A 75 36.00 25.00 -32.19
C ALA A 75 37.54 25.01 -32.34
N GLY A 76 38.25 26.00 -31.77
CA GLY A 76 39.69 26.17 -31.96
C GLY A 76 40.07 26.52 -33.41
N SER A 77 39.15 27.14 -34.16
CA SER A 77 39.35 27.49 -35.56
C SER A 77 39.66 28.98 -35.71
N ASP A 78 40.58 29.32 -36.62
CA ASP A 78 40.84 30.71 -37.04
C ASP A 78 40.10 31.05 -38.35
N HIS A 79 39.36 30.10 -38.92
CA HIS A 79 38.71 30.25 -40.22
C HIS A 79 37.29 30.83 -40.07
N TRP A 80 37.08 32.04 -40.60
CA TRP A 80 35.77 32.67 -40.67
C TRP A 80 35.01 32.29 -41.94
N ALA A 81 34.02 31.40 -41.81
CA ALA A 81 33.14 31.02 -42.91
C ALA A 81 31.99 32.04 -43.07
N ALA A 82 32.28 33.18 -43.72
CA ALA A 82 31.34 34.32 -43.85
C ALA A 82 29.96 33.96 -44.46
N ALA A 83 29.88 32.87 -45.23
CA ALA A 83 28.65 32.42 -45.88
C ALA A 83 27.53 32.03 -44.89
N TYR A 84 27.87 31.59 -43.66
CA TYR A 84 26.90 30.95 -42.75
C TYR A 84 26.25 31.89 -41.72
N TRP A 85 26.89 33.01 -41.39
CA TRP A 85 26.48 33.86 -40.24
C TRP A 85 25.90 35.23 -40.60
N GLY A 86 25.86 35.54 -41.90
CA GLY A 86 25.32 36.81 -42.41
C GLY A 86 26.14 38.05 -42.06
N LYS A 87 25.79 39.19 -42.68
CA LYS A 87 26.56 40.45 -42.57
C LYS A 87 26.69 41.02 -41.16
N LYS A 88 25.73 40.73 -40.26
CA LYS A 88 25.78 41.24 -38.89
C LYS A 88 26.91 40.61 -38.08
N ALA A 89 27.20 39.34 -38.31
CA ALA A 89 28.23 38.61 -37.57
C ALA A 89 29.65 39.04 -37.97
N GLU A 90 29.83 39.57 -39.20
CA GLU A 90 31.11 40.15 -39.65
C GLU A 90 31.58 41.30 -38.75
N HIS A 91 30.62 42.05 -38.19
CA HIS A 91 30.87 43.20 -37.30
C HIS A 91 31.04 42.80 -35.83
N CYS A 92 30.83 41.53 -35.48
CA CYS A 92 31.04 41.05 -34.12
C CYS A 92 32.54 40.86 -33.87
N LEU A 93 32.97 41.33 -32.71
CA LEU A 93 34.35 41.24 -32.26
C LEU A 93 34.72 39.79 -31.90
N PRO A 94 36.01 39.42 -32.01
CA PRO A 94 36.49 38.12 -31.57
C PRO A 94 36.15 37.86 -30.09
N VAL A 95 35.88 36.59 -29.77
CA VAL A 95 35.68 36.11 -28.40
C VAL A 95 36.84 35.18 -28.09
N GLU A 96 37.48 35.36 -26.94
CA GLU A 96 38.54 34.45 -26.48
C GLU A 96 37.90 33.31 -25.69
N VAL A 97 38.16 32.07 -26.12
CA VAL A 97 37.70 30.84 -25.44
C VAL A 97 38.94 30.04 -25.03
N PRO A 98 39.18 29.84 -23.72
CA PRO A 98 40.28 29.00 -23.24
C PRO A 98 40.17 27.56 -23.75
N GLU A 99 41.32 26.89 -23.91
CA GLU A 99 41.43 25.54 -24.49
C GLU A 99 40.59 24.49 -23.75
N GLU A 100 40.49 24.60 -22.43
CA GLU A 100 39.68 23.69 -21.62
C GLU A 100 38.19 23.72 -21.99
N TRP A 101 37.71 24.85 -22.54
CA TRP A 101 36.35 25.07 -23.02
C TRP A 101 36.20 24.83 -24.53
N HIS A 102 37.23 24.35 -25.24
CA HIS A 102 37.10 24.01 -26.66
C HIS A 102 36.19 22.80 -26.87
N GLY A 103 35.35 22.84 -27.89
CA GLY A 103 34.36 21.80 -28.15
C GLY A 103 33.58 22.06 -29.42
N LEU A 104 32.60 21.20 -29.70
CA LEU A 104 31.70 21.35 -30.84
C LEU A 104 30.61 22.38 -30.48
N PRO A 105 30.58 23.57 -31.09
CA PRO A 105 29.48 24.51 -30.92
C PRO A 105 28.28 24.08 -31.77
N LEU A 106 27.10 24.07 -31.17
CA LEU A 106 25.83 23.76 -31.82
C LEU A 106 24.81 24.82 -31.48
N LEU A 107 24.18 25.38 -32.51
CA LEU A 107 23.05 26.27 -32.39
C LEU A 107 21.78 25.58 -32.91
N ALA A 108 20.76 25.50 -32.08
CA ALA A 108 19.40 25.19 -32.50
C ALA A 108 18.61 26.50 -32.63
N GLU A 109 18.15 26.81 -33.85
CA GLU A 109 17.24 27.94 -34.09
C GLU A 109 15.79 27.47 -34.08
N GLY A 110 14.94 28.13 -33.29
CA GLY A 110 13.50 27.90 -33.29
C GLY A 110 13.00 26.90 -32.24
N LEU A 111 11.92 26.20 -32.59
CA LEU A 111 11.10 25.40 -31.68
C LEU A 111 11.59 23.94 -31.56
N LEU A 112 11.40 23.33 -30.39
CA LEU A 112 11.74 21.93 -30.12
C LEU A 112 10.62 21.02 -30.66
N PHE A 113 10.66 20.57 -31.92
CA PHE A 113 9.61 19.70 -32.48
C PHE A 113 10.14 18.40 -33.11
N PRO A 114 9.84 17.22 -32.55
CA PRO A 114 9.62 16.01 -33.32
C PRO A 114 8.36 16.13 -34.18
N ASP A 115 8.49 16.03 -35.51
CA ASP A 115 7.35 15.64 -36.35
C ASP A 115 7.16 14.12 -36.19
N ASP A 116 5.95 13.69 -35.85
CA ASP A 116 5.66 12.32 -35.44
C ASP A 116 5.74 11.30 -36.59
N GLU A 117 5.62 11.76 -37.85
CA GLU A 117 5.53 10.89 -39.02
C GLU A 117 6.90 10.56 -39.65
N TYR A 118 7.91 11.43 -39.47
CA TYR A 118 9.22 11.29 -40.13
C TYR A 118 10.43 11.61 -39.24
N GLY A 119 10.22 11.75 -37.94
CA GLY A 119 11.23 12.22 -36.99
C GLY A 119 11.36 13.75 -36.98
N PRO A 120 12.10 14.34 -36.03
CA PRO A 120 12.08 15.79 -35.77
C PRO A 120 12.53 16.74 -36.87
N TRP A 121 12.95 16.23 -38.03
CA TRP A 121 13.85 17.00 -38.87
C TRP A 121 13.46 17.05 -40.35
N GLN A 122 12.33 16.48 -40.77
CA GLN A 122 11.96 16.49 -42.19
C GLN A 122 11.56 17.89 -42.71
N MET A 123 10.99 18.76 -41.86
CA MET A 123 10.78 20.18 -42.18
C MET A 123 12.02 21.05 -41.95
N PHE A 124 13.12 20.47 -41.46
CA PHE A 124 14.35 21.15 -41.06
C PHE A 124 15.55 20.79 -41.95
N GLU A 125 15.35 20.23 -43.15
CA GLU A 125 16.42 20.09 -44.15
C GLU A 125 17.13 21.44 -44.46
N ALA A 126 16.50 22.58 -44.11
CA ALA A 126 17.09 23.92 -44.16
C ALA A 126 17.49 24.53 -42.78
N SER A 127 17.17 23.90 -41.64
CA SER A 127 17.32 24.51 -40.30
C SER A 127 17.62 23.52 -39.16
N GLY A 128 18.33 22.42 -39.45
CA GLY A 128 18.93 21.59 -38.39
C GLY A 128 19.90 22.38 -37.49
N MET A 129 20.51 21.73 -36.50
CA MET A 129 21.50 22.42 -35.67
C MET A 129 22.69 22.86 -36.54
N ARG A 130 23.22 24.05 -36.29
CA ARG A 130 24.34 24.59 -37.06
C ARG A 130 25.60 24.59 -36.20
N SER A 131 26.68 24.09 -36.76
CA SER A 131 28.02 24.31 -36.22
C SER A 131 28.63 25.57 -36.83
N TYR A 132 29.90 25.88 -36.57
CA TYR A 132 30.50 27.14 -37.03
C TYR A 132 30.63 27.24 -38.57
N ASP A 133 30.83 26.13 -39.28
CA ASP A 133 31.02 26.07 -40.74
C ASP A 133 30.24 24.96 -41.45
N ASP A 134 29.40 24.22 -40.72
CA ASP A 134 28.71 23.03 -41.25
C ASP A 134 27.30 22.85 -40.69
N GLU A 135 26.38 22.39 -41.55
CA GLU A 135 24.95 22.16 -41.28
C GLU A 135 24.36 21.17 -42.30
N PRO A 136 23.33 20.36 -41.96
CA PRO A 136 22.61 20.29 -40.68
C PRO A 136 23.17 19.23 -39.72
N TYR A 137 23.34 19.58 -38.44
CA TYR A 137 23.61 18.65 -37.34
C TYR A 137 22.31 18.17 -36.71
N GLN A 138 22.31 16.91 -36.27
CA GLN A 138 21.21 16.31 -35.51
C GLN A 138 21.77 15.53 -34.31
N TRP A 139 21.01 15.50 -33.23
CA TRP A 139 21.27 14.59 -32.12
C TRP A 139 21.15 13.15 -32.62
N THR A 140 22.10 12.29 -32.22
CA THR A 140 22.16 10.90 -32.64
C THR A 140 22.66 10.02 -31.50
N MET A 141 22.38 8.73 -31.60
CA MET A 141 22.81 7.74 -30.62
C MET A 141 23.34 6.49 -31.32
N CYS A 142 24.45 5.95 -30.83
CA CYS A 142 24.95 4.68 -31.33
C CYS A 142 23.98 3.55 -30.93
N PRO A 143 23.47 2.76 -31.89
CA PRO A 143 22.55 1.67 -31.59
C PRO A 143 23.22 0.51 -30.82
N GLN A 144 24.54 0.38 -30.88
CA GLN A 144 25.27 -0.70 -30.21
C GLN A 144 25.61 -0.35 -28.75
N CYS A 145 26.26 0.79 -28.52
CA CYS A 145 26.76 1.15 -27.19
C CYS A 145 25.95 2.26 -26.50
N GLY A 146 25.03 2.92 -27.22
CA GLY A 146 24.23 4.03 -26.67
C GLY A 146 24.98 5.34 -26.50
N VAL A 147 26.22 5.47 -27.01
CA VAL A 147 26.94 6.76 -27.00
C VAL A 147 26.09 7.81 -27.70
N PHE A 148 25.93 8.94 -27.02
CA PHE A 148 25.15 10.09 -27.48
C PHE A 148 26.08 11.19 -28.00
N GLY A 149 25.63 11.90 -29.04
CA GLY A 149 26.29 13.11 -29.53
C GLY A 149 25.46 13.80 -30.59
N ALA A 150 26.04 14.79 -31.26
CA ALA A 150 25.45 15.39 -32.46
C ALA A 150 26.42 15.24 -33.62
N THR A 151 25.88 14.87 -34.78
CA THR A 151 26.68 14.71 -35.99
C THR A 151 25.92 15.29 -37.17
N PHE A 152 26.66 15.62 -38.23
CA PHE A 152 26.08 16.00 -39.52
C PHE A 152 25.09 14.92 -39.99
N TRP A 153 23.84 15.32 -40.23
CA TRP A 153 22.68 14.47 -40.55
C TRP A 153 22.33 13.39 -39.52
N GLY A 154 22.87 13.45 -38.30
CA GLY A 154 22.56 12.48 -37.25
C GLY A 154 23.09 11.07 -37.51
N TYR A 155 24.12 10.97 -38.35
CA TYR A 155 24.81 9.73 -38.66
C TYR A 155 25.59 9.20 -37.44
N ALA A 156 25.17 8.06 -36.92
CA ALA A 156 25.71 7.44 -35.71
C ALA A 156 27.13 6.91 -35.93
N GLU A 157 27.53 6.59 -37.17
CA GLU A 157 28.88 6.13 -37.48
C GLU A 157 29.95 7.21 -37.30
N ARG A 158 29.53 8.48 -37.27
CA ARG A 158 30.41 9.63 -36.99
C ARG A 158 30.62 9.87 -35.49
N LEU A 159 29.97 9.11 -34.62
CA LEU A 159 30.20 9.22 -33.17
C LEU A 159 31.59 8.66 -32.80
N PRO A 160 32.24 9.20 -31.76
CA PRO A 160 33.61 8.83 -31.39
C PRO A 160 33.75 7.40 -30.80
N CYS A 161 32.65 6.66 -30.68
CA CYS A 161 32.63 5.33 -30.05
C CYS A 161 33.30 4.22 -30.87
N GLY A 162 33.47 4.39 -32.18
CA GLY A 162 34.10 3.39 -33.06
C GLY A 162 33.32 2.07 -33.24
N CYS A 163 32.08 1.97 -32.74
CA CYS A 163 31.26 0.76 -32.83
C CYS A 163 30.75 0.46 -34.24
N LEU A 164 30.69 1.47 -35.11
CA LEU A 164 30.20 1.35 -36.48
C LEU A 164 31.35 1.67 -37.44
N ASP A 165 31.63 0.76 -38.37
CA ASP A 165 32.65 1.01 -39.41
C ASP A 165 32.05 1.82 -40.57
N ASN A 166 32.60 3.01 -40.79
CA ASN A 166 32.27 3.90 -41.91
C ASN A 166 32.41 3.24 -43.29
N ARG A 167 33.21 2.17 -43.41
CA ARG A 167 33.45 1.48 -44.69
C ARG A 167 32.41 0.42 -45.03
N GLU A 168 31.77 -0.17 -44.02
CA GLU A 168 30.86 -1.31 -44.22
C GLU A 168 29.38 -0.94 -44.05
N HIS A 169 29.03 0.05 -43.23
CA HIS A 169 27.66 0.18 -42.74
C HIS A 169 26.78 1.20 -43.46
N HIS A 170 27.31 1.88 -44.48
CA HIS A 170 26.64 3.05 -45.07
C HIS A 170 26.23 4.05 -43.97
N LYS A 171 25.50 5.11 -44.33
CA LYS A 171 25.05 6.14 -43.38
C LYS A 171 24.06 5.53 -42.38
N VAL A 172 24.47 5.30 -41.14
CA VAL A 172 23.61 4.70 -40.10
C VAL A 172 22.89 5.82 -39.36
N GLU A 173 21.60 6.00 -39.67
CA GLU A 173 20.78 7.01 -39.02
C GLU A 173 20.47 6.61 -37.57
N GLY A 174 21.04 7.34 -36.61
CA GLY A 174 20.77 7.17 -35.18
C GLY A 174 19.84 8.24 -34.59
N SER A 175 19.43 9.23 -35.39
CA SER A 175 18.56 10.34 -34.96
C SER A 175 17.13 9.90 -34.64
N SER A 176 16.71 8.75 -35.17
CA SER A 176 15.39 8.13 -34.92
C SER A 176 15.40 7.13 -33.76
N ASP A 177 16.46 7.07 -32.95
CA ASP A 177 16.51 6.19 -31.78
C ASP A 177 15.34 6.48 -30.82
N SER A 178 14.59 5.43 -30.45
CA SER A 178 13.41 5.55 -29.58
C SER A 178 13.67 6.29 -28.27
N ARG A 179 14.90 6.23 -27.72
CA ARG A 179 15.31 6.95 -26.51
C ARG A 179 15.43 8.45 -26.76
N LEU A 180 15.95 8.86 -27.92
CA LEU A 180 15.99 10.27 -28.34
C LEU A 180 14.56 10.80 -28.53
N LEU A 181 13.72 10.06 -29.25
CA LEU A 181 12.32 10.45 -29.48
C LEU A 181 11.55 10.56 -28.15
N ALA A 182 11.80 9.66 -27.20
CA ALA A 182 11.25 9.75 -25.86
C ALA A 182 11.74 10.99 -25.10
N ALA A 183 13.00 11.40 -25.28
CA ALA A 183 13.55 12.61 -24.68
C ALA A 183 12.90 13.88 -25.24
N TYR A 184 12.70 13.97 -26.57
CA TYR A 184 11.97 15.07 -27.17
C TYR A 184 10.54 15.15 -26.66
N ARG A 185 9.82 14.03 -26.64
CA ARG A 185 8.45 13.97 -26.12
C ARG A 185 8.38 14.38 -24.66
N ALA A 186 9.33 13.96 -23.84
CA ALA A 186 9.41 14.39 -22.44
C ALA A 186 9.62 15.91 -22.32
N ALA A 187 10.53 16.49 -23.10
CA ALA A 187 10.75 17.93 -23.12
C ALA A 187 9.53 18.73 -23.63
N LEU A 188 8.78 18.19 -24.60
CA LEU A 188 7.56 18.79 -25.15
C LEU A 188 6.36 18.73 -24.20
N THR A 189 6.17 17.59 -23.55
CA THR A 189 4.99 17.34 -22.71
C THR A 189 5.05 18.01 -21.34
N GLU A 190 6.21 18.55 -20.96
CA GLU A 190 6.33 19.35 -19.74
C GLU A 190 5.50 20.64 -19.86
N GLN A 191 4.72 20.94 -18.81
CA GLN A 191 3.84 22.10 -18.73
C GLN A 191 4.23 22.97 -17.54
N TRP A 192 4.67 24.19 -17.80
CA TRP A 192 4.86 25.23 -16.77
C TRP A 192 3.69 26.22 -16.72
N HIS A 193 3.04 26.44 -17.86
CA HIS A 193 1.94 27.38 -18.04
C HIS A 193 0.74 26.65 -18.67
N PRO A 194 -0.07 25.92 -17.87
CA PRO A 194 -1.12 25.03 -18.39
C PRO A 194 -2.20 25.74 -19.21
N ASP A 195 -2.35 27.05 -19.02
CA ASP A 195 -3.38 27.87 -19.67
C ASP A 195 -2.87 28.62 -20.93
N SER A 196 -1.64 28.35 -21.39
CA SER A 196 -1.02 29.06 -22.51
C SER A 196 -0.44 28.11 -23.55
N ALA A 197 -0.50 28.53 -24.82
CA ALA A 197 0.18 27.80 -25.90
C ALA A 197 1.71 27.85 -25.70
N ILE A 198 2.41 26.79 -26.09
CA ILE A 198 3.86 26.67 -25.91
C ILE A 198 4.57 27.84 -26.62
N GLU A 199 4.15 28.19 -27.83
CA GLU A 199 4.72 29.28 -28.63
C GLU A 199 4.69 30.63 -27.90
N ALA A 200 3.67 30.87 -27.08
CA ALA A 200 3.51 32.12 -26.33
C ALA A 200 4.37 32.18 -25.06
N THR A 201 4.88 31.04 -24.59
CA THR A 201 5.55 30.91 -23.30
C THR A 201 7.04 30.63 -23.42
N LEU A 202 7.52 30.23 -24.60
CA LEU A 202 8.90 29.81 -24.81
C LEU A 202 9.98 30.82 -24.41
N LEU A 203 9.68 32.12 -24.42
CA LEU A 203 10.62 33.18 -24.05
C LEU A 203 10.42 33.69 -22.63
N LEU A 204 9.46 33.14 -21.89
CA LEU A 204 9.26 33.51 -20.50
C LEU A 204 10.36 32.89 -19.63
N PRO A 205 10.86 33.61 -18.62
CA PRO A 205 11.75 33.03 -17.62
C PRO A 205 11.08 31.86 -16.91
N THR A 206 11.80 30.75 -16.79
CA THR A 206 11.26 29.51 -16.23
C THR A 206 12.12 29.02 -15.09
N VAL A 207 11.45 28.63 -14.01
CA VAL A 207 12.09 28.01 -12.85
C VAL A 207 11.72 26.53 -12.85
N ARG A 208 12.74 25.67 -12.78
CA ARG A 208 12.57 24.23 -12.74
C ARG A 208 13.10 23.68 -11.43
N GLU A 209 12.31 22.85 -10.78
CA GLU A 209 12.75 22.04 -9.65
C GLU A 209 13.14 20.64 -10.12
N ALA A 210 14.19 20.09 -9.54
CA ALA A 210 14.62 18.73 -9.83
C ALA A 210 15.28 18.09 -8.59
N LEU A 211 15.28 16.76 -8.53
CA LEU A 211 16.02 16.05 -7.47
C LEU A 211 17.44 15.77 -7.92
N VAL A 212 18.38 16.00 -7.02
CA VAL A 212 19.77 15.58 -7.20
C VAL A 212 20.14 14.63 -6.09
N ASP A 213 20.80 13.54 -6.48
CA ASP A 213 21.38 12.59 -5.54
C ASP A 213 22.50 13.29 -4.75
N GLN A 214 22.43 13.18 -3.44
CA GLN A 214 23.28 13.80 -2.44
C GLN A 214 23.92 12.74 -1.53
N ALA A 215 24.25 11.56 -2.07
CA ALA A 215 24.97 10.51 -1.33
C ALA A 215 26.15 11.06 -0.50
N GLY A 216 26.87 12.05 -1.04
CA GLY A 216 27.98 12.71 -0.37
C GLY A 216 27.62 13.70 0.75
N ALA A 217 26.56 14.51 0.58
CA ALA A 217 26.17 15.47 1.61
C ALA A 217 25.60 14.78 2.85
N ALA A 218 24.89 13.66 2.68
CA ALA A 218 24.44 12.83 3.79
C ALA A 218 25.63 12.24 4.57
N ALA A 219 26.61 11.67 3.88
CA ALA A 219 27.85 11.16 4.49
C ALA A 219 28.67 12.27 5.18
N ALA A 220 28.73 13.46 4.57
CA ALA A 220 29.40 14.63 5.16
C ALA A 220 28.67 15.14 6.41
N GLN A 221 27.33 15.10 6.43
CA GLN A 221 26.53 15.51 7.59
C GLN A 221 26.64 14.52 8.75
N GLU A 222 26.73 13.22 8.48
CA GLU A 222 27.00 12.18 9.48
C GLU A 222 28.43 12.26 10.04
N SER A 223 29.40 12.63 9.20
CA SER A 223 30.80 12.80 9.59
C SER A 223 31.10 14.16 10.25
N CYS A 224 30.14 15.10 10.23
CA CYS A 224 30.31 16.43 10.80
C CYS A 224 30.28 16.37 12.34
N THR A 225 31.44 16.60 12.96
CA THR A 225 31.59 16.62 14.43
C THR A 225 30.97 17.85 15.10
N ARG A 226 30.43 18.80 14.32
CA ARG A 226 29.86 20.09 14.78
C ARG A 226 30.80 20.94 15.65
N SER A 227 32.08 20.61 15.70
CA SER A 227 33.12 21.29 16.50
C SER A 227 33.89 22.34 15.70
N CYS A 228 33.33 22.79 14.59
CA CYS A 228 33.95 23.70 13.63
C CYS A 228 33.85 25.16 14.05
N GLN A 229 34.95 25.88 13.98
CA GLN A 229 35.01 27.36 13.97
C GLN A 229 34.96 27.85 12.52
N SER A 230 34.41 29.04 12.27
CA SER A 230 34.41 29.57 10.91
C SER A 230 35.86 29.87 10.46
N LEU A 231 36.10 29.88 9.15
CA LEU A 231 37.41 30.25 8.59
C LEU A 231 37.85 31.66 9.04
N TRP A 232 36.86 32.53 9.32
CA TRP A 232 37.07 33.84 9.93
C TRP A 232 37.55 33.73 11.38
N ASP A 233 36.87 32.96 12.22
CA ASP A 233 37.26 32.74 13.62
C ASP A 233 38.67 32.15 13.73
N GLN A 234 39.01 31.21 12.86
CA GLN A 234 40.34 30.62 12.81
C GLN A 234 41.40 31.65 12.38
N ARG A 235 41.14 32.44 11.32
CA ARG A 235 42.04 33.51 10.89
C ARG A 235 42.20 34.60 11.96
N CYS A 236 41.14 34.94 12.69
CA CYS A 236 41.18 35.89 13.79
C CYS A 236 42.02 35.39 14.98
N GLN A 237 42.19 34.08 15.15
CA GLN A 237 43.09 33.49 16.15
C GLN A 237 44.55 33.42 15.66
N GLU A 238 44.77 33.20 14.37
CA GLU A 238 46.11 33.03 13.80
C GLU A 238 46.82 34.36 13.46
N LEU A 239 46.07 35.44 13.25
CA LEU A 239 46.62 36.74 12.85
C LEU A 239 46.28 37.86 13.86
N PRO A 240 47.15 38.89 14.03
CA PRO A 240 46.89 39.99 14.94
C PRO A 240 45.60 40.74 14.56
N PRO A 241 44.82 41.26 15.54
CA PRO A 241 43.53 41.93 15.28
C PRO A 241 43.61 43.09 14.27
N ALA A 242 44.77 43.71 14.12
CA ALA A 242 45.01 44.80 13.18
C ALA A 242 45.08 44.36 11.70
N ALA A 243 45.22 43.07 11.42
CA ALA A 243 45.30 42.52 10.07
C ALA A 243 43.93 42.45 9.36
N PHE A 244 42.83 42.57 10.11
CA PHE A 244 41.47 42.50 9.58
C PHE A 244 40.82 43.89 9.54
N ARG A 245 40.73 44.49 8.36
CA ARG A 245 39.87 45.65 8.09
C ARG A 245 38.71 45.22 7.20
N GLY A 246 37.69 44.62 7.79
CA GLY A 246 36.46 44.21 7.10
C GLY A 246 35.45 43.62 8.07
N THR A 247 34.17 43.71 7.74
CA THR A 247 33.10 42.93 8.38
C THR A 247 33.13 41.50 7.85
N SER A 248 32.82 40.51 8.70
CA SER A 248 32.68 39.11 8.28
C SER A 248 31.83 39.00 7.02
N ASP A 249 32.38 38.40 5.96
CA ASP A 249 31.61 38.08 4.77
C ASP A 249 30.81 36.79 5.06
N PRO A 250 29.47 36.86 5.14
CA PRO A 250 28.62 35.74 5.52
C PRO A 250 28.73 34.52 4.58
N ASP A 251 29.28 34.69 3.36
CA ASP A 251 29.52 33.59 2.44
C ASP A 251 30.86 32.88 2.71
N THR A 252 31.87 33.57 3.25
CA THR A 252 33.14 32.95 3.70
C THR A 252 33.04 32.26 5.06
N ASP A 253 32.01 32.59 5.86
CA ASP A 253 31.76 32.00 7.18
C ASP A 253 31.07 30.63 7.14
N ARG A 254 30.73 30.10 5.96
CA ARG A 254 30.01 28.82 5.82
C ARG A 254 30.90 27.59 5.73
N LEU A 255 32.21 27.75 5.61
CA LEU A 255 33.15 26.63 5.44
C LEU A 255 34.14 26.57 6.59
N CYS A 256 34.24 25.39 7.20
CA CYS A 256 35.19 25.07 8.26
C CYS A 256 36.39 24.35 7.66
N ALA A 257 37.62 24.83 7.94
CA ALA A 257 38.85 24.26 7.40
C ALA A 257 39.12 22.80 7.84
N HIS A 258 38.41 22.33 8.86
CA HIS A 258 38.50 20.98 9.42
C HIS A 258 37.28 20.11 9.13
N CYS A 259 36.28 20.63 8.40
CA CYS A 259 35.14 19.83 7.97
C CYS A 259 35.53 19.19 6.64
N PRO A 260 35.57 17.85 6.51
CA PRO A 260 35.80 17.19 5.24
C PRO A 260 34.52 17.23 4.39
N GLY A 261 33.79 18.36 4.40
CA GLY A 261 32.84 18.66 3.36
C GLY A 261 33.67 18.75 2.09
N PHE A 262 33.68 17.65 1.34
CA PHE A 262 34.62 17.46 0.25
C PHE A 262 34.55 18.69 -0.66
N VAL A 263 35.65 19.40 -0.82
CA VAL A 263 35.72 20.45 -1.85
C VAL A 263 36.03 19.78 -3.17
N CYS A 264 35.50 20.35 -4.25
CA CYS A 264 35.73 19.92 -5.62
C CYS A 264 37.21 19.59 -5.84
N GLY A 265 37.52 18.35 -6.22
CA GLY A 265 38.89 17.97 -6.59
C GLY A 265 39.43 18.74 -7.80
N GLN A 266 38.55 19.39 -8.58
CA GLN A 266 38.88 20.10 -9.80
C GLN A 266 38.98 21.63 -9.63
N CYS A 267 37.98 22.29 -9.04
CA CYS A 267 38.00 23.74 -8.82
C CYS A 267 38.42 24.16 -7.41
N GLY A 268 38.38 23.27 -6.42
CA GLY A 268 38.65 23.60 -5.01
C GLY A 268 37.64 24.55 -4.34
N GLU A 269 36.69 25.12 -5.09
CA GLU A 269 35.82 26.22 -4.64
C GLU A 269 34.43 25.77 -4.16
N HIS A 270 33.91 24.69 -4.73
CA HIS A 270 32.52 24.27 -4.49
C HIS A 270 32.45 22.93 -3.73
N PRO A 271 31.40 22.70 -2.92
CA PRO A 271 31.16 21.39 -2.31
C PRO A 271 31.03 20.27 -3.34
N ALA A 272 31.59 19.11 -3.01
CA ALA A 272 31.59 17.86 -3.75
C ALA A 272 31.05 16.72 -2.86
N SER A 273 30.72 15.61 -3.50
CA SER A 273 30.11 14.46 -2.82
C SER A 273 31.14 13.54 -2.14
N ALA A 274 32.40 13.53 -2.59
CA ALA A 274 33.49 12.77 -1.98
C ALA A 274 34.85 13.43 -2.25
N LEU A 275 35.89 13.02 -1.53
CA LEU A 275 37.23 13.60 -1.64
C LEU A 275 37.76 13.39 -3.06
N ASN A 276 38.28 14.45 -3.67
CA ASN A 276 38.78 14.45 -5.05
C ASN A 276 37.71 14.20 -6.14
N ILE A 277 36.42 14.24 -5.82
CA ILE A 277 35.35 14.24 -6.82
C ILE A 277 35.06 15.68 -7.27
N PRO A 278 34.81 15.93 -8.57
CA PRO A 278 34.42 17.26 -9.01
C PRO A 278 33.08 17.70 -8.40
N CYS A 279 32.91 18.99 -8.15
CA CYS A 279 31.63 19.56 -7.75
C CYS A 279 30.63 19.56 -8.90
N ARG A 280 29.39 19.88 -8.60
CA ARG A 280 28.29 19.98 -9.58
C ARG A 280 28.54 20.98 -10.72
N VAL A 281 29.41 21.97 -10.51
CA VAL A 281 29.78 22.93 -11.56
C VAL A 281 30.80 22.31 -12.52
N CYS A 282 31.76 21.55 -11.97
CA CYS A 282 32.82 20.90 -12.74
C CYS A 282 32.37 19.60 -13.41
N GLU A 283 31.51 18.82 -12.74
CA GLU A 283 30.88 17.61 -13.26
C GLU A 283 29.38 17.68 -12.96
N PRO A 284 28.58 18.20 -13.89
CA PRO A 284 27.15 18.37 -13.70
C PRO A 284 26.44 17.04 -13.52
N LEU A 285 25.61 16.94 -12.49
CA LEU A 285 24.81 15.75 -12.24
C LEU A 285 23.53 15.79 -13.07
N THR A 286 23.10 14.64 -13.56
CA THR A 286 21.78 14.49 -14.19
C THR A 286 20.70 14.84 -13.17
N LEU A 287 19.82 15.78 -13.52
CA LEU A 287 18.72 16.15 -12.64
C LEU A 287 17.55 15.19 -12.83
N LEU A 288 16.99 14.68 -11.73
CA LEU A 288 15.79 13.85 -11.78
C LEU A 288 14.55 14.75 -11.83
N THR A 289 13.93 14.86 -13.02
CA THR A 289 12.58 15.43 -13.16
C THR A 289 11.57 14.67 -12.29
N GLU A 290 10.41 15.26 -12.01
CA GLU A 290 9.33 14.58 -11.30
C GLU A 290 8.97 13.23 -11.95
N ASN A 291 8.79 13.23 -13.28
CA ASN A 291 8.48 12.02 -14.05
C ASN A 291 9.58 10.95 -13.92
N ARG A 292 10.86 11.33 -14.00
CA ARG A 292 11.98 10.39 -13.83
C ARG A 292 12.10 9.91 -12.38
N ALA A 293 11.90 10.77 -11.40
CA ALA A 293 11.89 10.40 -9.99
C ALA A 293 10.78 9.38 -9.70
N ARG A 294 9.58 9.55 -10.28
CA ARG A 294 8.47 8.58 -10.21
C ARG A 294 8.83 7.24 -10.85
N GLN A 295 9.41 7.25 -12.04
CA GLN A 295 9.86 6.03 -12.72
C GLN A 295 10.92 5.29 -11.91
N ARG A 296 11.94 6.01 -11.39
CA ARG A 296 12.97 5.45 -10.53
C ARG A 296 12.36 4.87 -9.26
N LEU A 297 11.43 5.57 -8.62
CA LEU A 297 10.75 5.09 -7.42
C LEU A 297 9.95 3.82 -7.69
N ASN A 298 9.22 3.74 -8.80
CA ASN A 298 8.50 2.52 -9.18
C ASN A 298 9.45 1.34 -9.38
N TRP A 299 10.57 1.54 -10.06
CA TRP A 299 11.57 0.50 -10.22
C TRP A 299 12.18 0.06 -8.89
N ARG A 300 12.50 1.00 -7.98
CA ARG A 300 12.97 0.68 -6.62
C ARG A 300 11.93 -0.08 -5.80
N VAL A 301 10.64 0.24 -5.95
CA VAL A 301 9.55 -0.49 -5.31
C VAL A 301 9.49 -1.94 -5.79
N ASP A 302 9.68 -2.19 -7.07
CA ASP A 302 9.68 -3.56 -7.62
C ASP A 302 10.88 -4.37 -7.10
N GLN A 303 12.05 -3.74 -7.00
CA GLN A 303 13.23 -4.34 -6.37
C GLN A 303 12.96 -4.68 -4.89
N LEU A 304 12.37 -3.76 -4.15
CA LEU A 304 12.14 -3.91 -2.72
C LEU A 304 11.05 -4.95 -2.43
N ALA A 305 10.01 -5.00 -3.26
CA ALA A 305 8.99 -6.05 -3.25
C ALA A 305 9.62 -7.43 -3.40
N THR A 306 10.55 -7.57 -4.35
CA THR A 306 11.30 -8.80 -4.57
C THR A 306 12.19 -9.14 -3.36
N ALA A 307 12.96 -8.17 -2.86
CA ALA A 307 13.89 -8.36 -1.74
C ALA A 307 13.18 -8.75 -0.42
N THR A 308 12.01 -8.17 -0.17
CA THR A 308 11.22 -8.38 1.05
C THR A 308 10.19 -9.49 0.93
N ARG A 309 10.06 -10.09 -0.27
CA ARG A 309 8.99 -11.04 -0.62
C ARG A 309 7.58 -10.49 -0.35
N GLN A 310 7.42 -9.18 -0.45
CA GLN A 310 6.13 -8.50 -0.32
C GLN A 310 5.59 -8.09 -1.68
N HIS A 311 4.28 -7.94 -1.81
CA HIS A 311 3.69 -7.42 -3.04
C HIS A 311 4.00 -5.92 -3.22
N GLY A 312 4.23 -5.46 -4.45
CA GLY A 312 4.57 -4.04 -4.71
C GLY A 312 3.52 -3.04 -4.18
N ARG A 313 2.23 -3.43 -4.12
CA ARG A 313 1.18 -2.62 -3.46
C ARG A 313 1.42 -2.43 -1.95
N THR A 314 1.91 -3.45 -1.26
CA THR A 314 2.23 -3.40 0.17
C THR A 314 3.42 -2.48 0.42
N VAL A 315 4.48 -2.64 -0.36
CA VAL A 315 5.67 -1.76 -0.32
C VAL A 315 5.28 -0.31 -0.57
N ASN A 316 4.44 -0.06 -1.59
CA ASN A 316 3.91 1.28 -1.87
C ASN A 316 3.11 1.86 -0.70
N ALA A 317 2.28 1.07 -0.03
CA ALA A 317 1.52 1.54 1.13
C ALA A 317 2.45 1.88 2.32
N ILE A 318 3.52 1.12 2.52
CA ILE A 318 4.54 1.39 3.54
C ILE A 318 5.31 2.68 3.21
N LEU A 319 5.78 2.85 1.96
CA LEU A 319 6.44 4.07 1.50
C LEU A 319 5.54 5.29 1.64
N ASN A 320 4.29 5.21 1.20
CA ASN A 320 3.32 6.30 1.30
C ASN A 320 3.16 6.74 2.75
N ARG A 321 3.05 5.77 3.68
CA ARG A 321 2.96 6.06 5.11
C ARG A 321 4.24 6.73 5.64
N ALA A 322 5.41 6.25 5.23
CA ALA A 322 6.70 6.82 5.66
C ALA A 322 6.86 8.28 5.25
N ILE A 323 6.32 8.67 4.09
CA ILE A 323 6.34 10.06 3.60
C ILE A 323 5.08 10.87 3.95
N GLY A 324 4.17 10.31 4.77
CA GLY A 324 2.98 11.02 5.24
C GLY A 324 1.89 11.26 4.18
N VAL A 325 1.79 10.43 3.14
CA VAL A 325 0.77 10.55 2.08
C VAL A 325 -0.11 9.30 2.01
N THR A 326 -1.33 9.45 1.50
CA THR A 326 -2.23 8.30 1.26
C THR A 326 -1.99 7.67 -0.11
N THR A 327 -1.78 8.51 -1.13
CA THR A 327 -1.51 8.09 -2.51
C THR A 327 -0.34 8.88 -3.07
N ARG A 328 0.32 8.35 -4.10
CA ARG A 328 1.39 9.05 -4.82
C ARG A 328 0.88 10.01 -5.90
N LYS A 329 -0.43 10.15 -6.05
CA LYS A 329 -1.01 11.12 -7.00
C LYS A 329 -0.78 12.52 -6.43
N ASN A 330 -0.15 13.40 -7.21
CA ASN A 330 0.13 14.79 -6.85
C ASN A 330 1.08 14.98 -5.65
N ILE A 331 1.96 14.02 -5.37
CA ILE A 331 3.01 14.23 -4.36
C ILE A 331 4.07 15.19 -4.89
N SER A 332 4.56 16.07 -4.02
CA SER A 332 5.62 17.03 -4.33
C SER A 332 6.94 16.33 -4.67
N LEU A 333 7.83 17.05 -5.33
CA LEU A 333 9.15 16.57 -5.66
C LEU A 333 9.98 16.24 -4.40
N ALA A 334 9.86 17.04 -3.34
CA ALA A 334 10.49 16.75 -2.05
C ALA A 334 10.00 15.42 -1.45
N GLN A 335 8.69 15.15 -1.52
CA GLN A 335 8.13 13.87 -1.07
C GLN A 335 8.60 12.69 -1.93
N LEU A 336 8.79 12.87 -3.24
CA LEU A 336 9.42 11.87 -4.10
C LEU A 336 10.87 11.59 -3.69
N GLY A 337 11.64 12.63 -3.37
CA GLY A 337 13.02 12.49 -2.87
C GLY A 337 13.09 11.75 -1.54
N ALA A 338 12.16 12.04 -0.61
CA ALA A 338 12.03 11.30 0.64
C ALA A 338 11.65 9.83 0.40
N ALA A 339 10.71 9.56 -0.51
CA ALA A 339 10.28 8.21 -0.86
C ALA A 339 11.42 7.39 -1.47
N LEU A 340 12.18 7.98 -2.39
CA LEU A 340 13.37 7.37 -2.99
C LEU A 340 14.43 7.08 -1.93
N THR A 341 14.69 8.03 -1.03
CA THR A 341 15.61 7.85 0.11
C THR A 341 15.22 6.62 0.93
N HIS A 342 13.95 6.51 1.34
CA HIS A 342 13.48 5.35 2.10
C HIS A 342 13.58 4.05 1.31
N ALA A 343 13.20 4.05 0.03
CA ALA A 343 13.26 2.86 -0.80
C ALA A 343 14.70 2.34 -0.96
N GLU A 344 15.68 3.23 -1.13
CA GLU A 344 17.09 2.86 -1.26
C GLU A 344 17.68 2.39 0.08
N GLN A 345 17.38 3.08 1.19
CA GLN A 345 17.76 2.62 2.54
C GLN A 345 17.21 1.22 2.85
N TRP A 346 15.95 0.96 2.50
CA TRP A 346 15.32 -0.35 2.70
C TRP A 346 15.85 -1.40 1.72
N LEU A 347 16.37 -1.04 0.55
CA LEU A 347 17.05 -1.99 -0.33
C LEU A 347 18.41 -2.40 0.23
N GLU A 348 19.15 -1.46 0.83
CA GLU A 348 20.42 -1.73 1.51
C GLU A 348 20.20 -2.58 2.77
N ASN A 349 19.13 -2.32 3.51
CA ASN A 349 18.73 -3.11 4.68
C ASN A 349 17.23 -3.45 4.67
N PRO A 350 16.81 -4.54 4.01
CA PRO A 350 15.40 -4.94 3.93
C PRO A 350 14.72 -5.17 5.28
N ALA A 351 15.50 -5.53 6.32
CA ALA A 351 14.97 -5.71 7.67
C ALA A 351 14.61 -4.39 8.36
N SER A 352 15.14 -3.26 7.89
CA SER A 352 14.77 -1.92 8.38
C SER A 352 13.46 -1.40 7.78
N MET A 353 12.94 -2.04 6.73
CA MET A 353 11.62 -1.70 6.20
C MET A 353 10.58 -2.01 7.28
N PRO A 354 9.72 -1.06 7.66
CA PRO A 354 8.67 -1.31 8.64
C PRO A 354 7.86 -2.55 8.23
N THR A 355 7.88 -3.59 9.05
CA THR A 355 7.11 -4.81 8.77
C THR A 355 5.63 -4.47 8.67
N ALA A 356 4.93 -5.23 7.85
CA ALA A 356 3.48 -5.08 7.67
C ALA A 356 2.79 -5.00 9.03
N ARG A 357 2.30 -3.79 9.32
CA ARG A 357 1.50 -3.33 10.46
C ARG A 357 1.53 -4.28 11.68
N THR A 358 2.36 -3.95 12.67
CA THR A 358 2.25 -4.51 14.02
C THR A 358 0.79 -4.42 14.48
N ALA A 359 0.28 -5.47 15.13
CA ALA A 359 -1.06 -5.44 15.70
C ALA A 359 -1.22 -4.15 16.53
N MET A 360 -2.23 -3.36 16.20
CA MET A 360 -2.47 -2.10 16.88
C MET A 360 -2.72 -2.41 18.36
N PRO A 361 -2.03 -1.72 19.31
CA PRO A 361 -2.29 -1.89 20.72
C PRO A 361 -3.77 -1.72 21.02
N ARG A 362 -4.30 -2.54 21.93
CA ARG A 362 -5.74 -2.51 22.25
C ARG A 362 -6.21 -1.15 22.74
N THR A 363 -5.37 -0.45 23.50
CA THR A 363 -5.63 0.92 23.98
C THR A 363 -5.91 1.90 22.84
N ASP A 364 -5.29 1.68 21.67
CA ASP A 364 -5.47 2.54 20.50
C ASP A 364 -6.75 2.14 19.75
N LEU A 365 -7.09 0.85 19.73
CA LEU A 365 -8.36 0.36 19.15
C LEU A 365 -9.58 0.87 19.93
N GLU A 366 -9.45 1.04 21.25
CA GLU A 366 -10.52 1.57 22.11
C GLU A 366 -10.87 3.04 21.80
N GLN A 367 -9.94 3.79 21.20
CA GLN A 367 -10.16 5.18 20.79
C GLN A 367 -10.88 5.32 19.45
N LEU A 368 -10.98 4.24 18.67
CA LEU A 368 -11.62 4.25 17.36
C LEU A 368 -13.09 3.85 17.44
N HIS A 369 -13.93 4.42 16.60
CA HIS A 369 -15.37 4.14 16.58
C HIS A 369 -15.94 3.98 15.16
N GLY A 370 -17.00 3.17 15.02
CA GLY A 370 -17.83 3.06 13.82
C GLY A 370 -17.05 2.95 12.50
N ALA A 371 -17.01 4.05 11.74
CA ALA A 371 -16.39 4.07 10.41
C ALA A 371 -14.87 3.86 10.44
N GLU A 372 -14.19 4.34 11.49
CA GLU A 372 -12.74 4.19 11.64
C GLU A 372 -12.36 2.73 11.85
N LEU A 373 -13.11 2.02 12.70
CA LEU A 373 -12.96 0.58 12.92
C LEU A 373 -13.25 -0.21 11.64
N ARG A 374 -14.32 0.13 10.91
CA ARG A 374 -14.63 -0.53 9.61
C ARG A 374 -13.54 -0.31 8.58
N ASN A 375 -12.99 0.90 8.51
CA ASN A 375 -11.88 1.23 7.62
C ASN A 375 -10.64 0.45 8.03
N LEU A 376 -10.32 0.40 9.33
CA LEU A 376 -9.19 -0.35 9.87
C LEU A 376 -9.31 -1.83 9.55
N LEU A 377 -10.45 -2.47 9.85
CA LEU A 377 -10.70 -3.88 9.52
C LEU A 377 -10.56 -4.16 8.01
N SER A 378 -11.04 -3.25 7.16
CA SER A 378 -10.91 -3.37 5.71
C SER A 378 -9.45 -3.39 5.24
N THR A 379 -8.54 -2.74 5.97
CA THR A 379 -7.10 -2.81 5.66
C THR A 379 -6.46 -4.16 5.93
N TYR A 380 -7.08 -5.04 6.73
CA TYR A 380 -6.57 -6.40 7.00
C TYR A 380 -7.01 -7.43 5.95
N VAL A 381 -8.16 -7.22 5.30
CA VAL A 381 -8.76 -8.21 4.39
C VAL A 381 -7.86 -8.54 3.20
N GLY A 382 -7.22 -7.54 2.60
CA GLY A 382 -6.29 -7.75 1.47
C GLY A 382 -5.05 -8.56 1.86
N PRO A 383 -4.28 -8.13 2.89
CA PRO A 383 -3.17 -8.91 3.43
C PRO A 383 -3.55 -10.35 3.82
N LEU A 384 -4.70 -10.54 4.47
CA LEU A 384 -5.20 -11.88 4.82
C LEU A 384 -5.50 -12.73 3.58
N ALA A 385 -6.19 -12.18 2.58
CA ALA A 385 -6.47 -12.88 1.32
C ALA A 385 -5.19 -13.39 0.65
N GLN A 386 -4.16 -12.56 0.65
CA GLN A 386 -2.86 -12.94 0.11
C GLN A 386 -2.17 -14.01 0.97
N ALA A 387 -2.12 -13.83 2.29
CA ALA A 387 -1.43 -14.74 3.20
C ALA A 387 -2.08 -16.13 3.22
N LEU A 388 -3.42 -16.17 3.21
CA LEU A 388 -4.22 -17.39 3.32
C LEU A 388 -4.51 -18.04 1.95
N ARG A 389 -4.25 -17.32 0.85
CA ARG A 389 -4.66 -17.70 -0.52
C ARG A 389 -6.16 -17.91 -0.67
N GLU A 390 -6.93 -17.08 0.04
CA GLU A 390 -8.39 -17.16 0.08
C GLU A 390 -9.02 -15.98 -0.65
N PRO A 391 -10.16 -16.18 -1.35
CA PRO A 391 -10.83 -15.09 -2.03
C PRO A 391 -11.39 -14.09 -1.01
N ILE A 392 -11.24 -12.79 -1.31
CA ILE A 392 -11.69 -11.69 -0.44
C ILE A 392 -13.14 -11.87 0.05
N PRO A 393 -14.14 -12.23 -0.79
CA PRO A 393 -15.51 -12.44 -0.32
C PRO A 393 -15.65 -13.51 0.76
N LEU A 394 -14.89 -14.62 0.66
CA LEU A 394 -14.93 -15.70 1.64
C LEU A 394 -14.35 -15.24 2.99
N LEU A 395 -13.22 -14.53 2.97
CA LEU A 395 -12.65 -13.96 4.19
C LEU A 395 -13.56 -12.92 4.84
N GLN A 396 -14.25 -12.11 4.05
CA GLN A 396 -15.24 -11.17 4.57
C GLN A 396 -16.42 -11.90 5.20
N HIS A 397 -16.87 -13.00 4.62
CA HIS A 397 -17.89 -13.87 5.21
C HIS A 397 -17.41 -14.44 6.55
N HIS A 398 -16.20 -15.01 6.59
CA HIS A 398 -15.60 -15.55 7.81
C HIS A 398 -15.39 -14.49 8.91
N LEU A 399 -14.98 -13.27 8.57
CA LEU A 399 -14.89 -12.18 9.55
C LEU A 399 -16.27 -11.76 10.06
N ASN A 400 -17.28 -11.72 9.19
CA ASN A 400 -18.66 -11.43 9.60
C ASN A 400 -19.20 -12.54 10.53
N ASP A 401 -18.90 -13.80 10.23
CA ASP A 401 -19.24 -14.95 11.08
C ASP A 401 -18.53 -14.88 12.43
N TRP A 402 -17.24 -14.52 12.46
CA TRP A 402 -16.47 -14.32 13.70
C TRP A 402 -17.11 -13.25 14.60
N MET A 403 -17.48 -12.10 14.02
CA MET A 403 -18.18 -11.03 14.73
C MET A 403 -19.57 -11.44 15.21
N ASP A 404 -20.16 -12.43 14.54
CA ASP A 404 -21.60 -12.69 14.54
C ASP A 404 -22.41 -11.44 14.15
N ALA A 405 -22.06 -10.91 12.98
CA ALA A 405 -22.78 -9.81 12.34
C ALA A 405 -23.21 -10.24 10.93
N PRO A 406 -24.37 -9.80 10.42
CA PRO A 406 -24.76 -10.09 9.04
C PRO A 406 -23.86 -9.35 8.03
N SER A 407 -23.30 -8.22 8.45
CA SER A 407 -22.30 -7.46 7.69
C SER A 407 -21.46 -6.60 8.60
N ARG A 408 -20.30 -6.13 8.11
CA ARG A 408 -19.49 -5.10 8.79
C ARG A 408 -20.24 -3.81 9.10
N ALA A 409 -21.26 -3.47 8.31
CA ALA A 409 -22.06 -2.26 8.55
C ALA A 409 -23.03 -2.42 9.73
N ALA A 410 -23.46 -3.65 10.02
CA ALA A 410 -24.35 -3.99 11.13
C ALA A 410 -23.58 -4.35 12.42
N ALA A 411 -22.25 -4.45 12.37
CA ALA A 411 -21.43 -4.80 13.51
C ALA A 411 -21.30 -3.63 14.50
N THR A 412 -21.35 -3.92 15.80
CA THR A 412 -21.04 -2.99 16.87
C THR A 412 -19.54 -2.67 16.92
N ASP A 413 -19.16 -1.60 17.64
CA ASP A 413 -17.75 -1.25 17.83
C ASP A 413 -16.96 -2.39 18.49
N GLU A 414 -17.55 -3.08 19.46
CA GLU A 414 -16.93 -4.23 20.13
C GLU A 414 -16.69 -5.39 19.16
N GLN A 415 -17.69 -5.73 18.34
CA GLN A 415 -17.57 -6.75 17.30
C GLN A 415 -16.47 -6.40 16.28
N LEU A 416 -16.39 -5.14 15.85
CA LEU A 416 -15.35 -4.69 14.91
C LEU A 416 -13.95 -4.77 15.52
N ARG A 417 -13.77 -4.39 16.80
CA ARG A 417 -12.49 -4.53 17.51
C ARG A 417 -12.07 -5.99 17.63
N ASP A 418 -13.00 -6.86 18.00
CA ASP A 418 -12.77 -8.32 18.05
C ASP A 418 -12.31 -8.87 16.70
N ALA A 419 -12.96 -8.47 15.60
CA ALA A 419 -12.54 -8.89 14.26
C ALA A 419 -11.18 -8.34 13.85
N ILE A 420 -10.82 -7.12 14.26
CA ILE A 420 -9.49 -6.55 13.97
C ILE A 420 -8.41 -7.35 14.72
N VAL A 421 -8.64 -7.67 16.00
CA VAL A 421 -7.73 -8.49 16.80
C VAL A 421 -7.58 -9.88 16.17
N GLN A 422 -8.69 -10.50 15.78
CA GLN A 422 -8.65 -11.82 15.15
C GLN A 422 -7.99 -11.79 13.76
N ALA A 423 -8.26 -10.76 12.96
CA ALA A 423 -7.63 -10.58 11.66
C ALA A 423 -6.10 -10.41 11.78
N ALA A 424 -5.65 -9.68 12.80
CA ALA A 424 -4.23 -9.56 13.10
C ALA A 424 -3.64 -10.92 13.55
N ALA A 425 -4.36 -11.68 14.38
CA ALA A 425 -3.95 -13.00 14.82
C ALA A 425 -3.82 -14.00 13.65
N TRP A 426 -4.79 -14.04 12.73
CA TRP A 426 -4.72 -14.87 11.52
C TRP A 426 -3.58 -14.47 10.58
N LEU A 427 -3.21 -13.18 10.55
CA LEU A 427 -2.09 -12.72 9.75
C LEU A 427 -0.75 -13.12 10.38
N ALA A 428 -0.68 -13.13 11.72
CA ALA A 428 0.50 -13.56 12.47
C ALA A 428 0.67 -15.09 12.46
N ASP A 429 -0.43 -15.84 12.55
CA ASP A 429 -0.47 -17.30 12.47
C ASP A 429 -1.57 -17.76 11.47
N PRO A 430 -1.23 -17.88 10.18
CA PRO A 430 -2.12 -18.40 9.15
C PRO A 430 -2.71 -19.78 9.45
N ALA A 431 -2.04 -20.63 10.24
CA ALA A 431 -2.54 -21.96 10.57
C ALA A 431 -3.79 -21.89 11.46
N SER A 432 -3.85 -20.89 12.35
CA SER A 432 -5.04 -20.65 13.19
C SER A 432 -6.30 -20.32 12.37
N TYR A 433 -6.16 -19.73 11.18
CA TYR A 433 -7.28 -19.55 10.25
C TYR A 433 -7.77 -20.88 9.68
N ALA A 434 -6.89 -21.81 9.34
CA ALA A 434 -7.30 -23.10 8.80
C ALA A 434 -8.13 -23.91 9.81
N VAL A 435 -7.76 -23.86 11.10
CA VAL A 435 -8.54 -24.45 12.20
C VAL A 435 -9.94 -23.83 12.30
N TYR A 436 -10.04 -22.51 12.04
CA TYR A 436 -11.30 -21.80 12.02
C TYR A 436 -12.16 -22.16 10.79
N ALA A 437 -11.60 -22.07 9.59
CA ALA A 437 -12.34 -22.19 8.33
C ALA A 437 -12.71 -23.64 8.01
N TYR A 438 -11.86 -24.57 8.45
CA TYR A 438 -11.99 -26.00 8.20
C TYR A 438 -11.85 -26.75 9.53
N PRO A 439 -12.82 -26.60 10.45
CA PRO A 439 -12.76 -27.30 11.72
C PRO A 439 -12.64 -28.82 11.47
N PRO A 440 -11.83 -29.53 12.26
CA PRO A 440 -11.68 -30.97 12.11
C PRO A 440 -13.04 -31.65 12.18
N LYS A 441 -13.21 -32.73 11.40
CA LYS A 441 -14.44 -33.53 11.46
C LYS A 441 -14.67 -33.95 12.90
N VAL A 442 -15.88 -33.66 13.38
CA VAL A 442 -16.34 -34.09 14.70
C VAL A 442 -16.13 -35.61 14.80
N GLU A 443 -15.42 -36.06 15.84
CA GLU A 443 -15.26 -37.50 16.09
C GLU A 443 -16.64 -38.16 16.20
N PRO A 444 -16.80 -39.42 15.78
CA PRO A 444 -18.03 -40.16 16.04
C PRO A 444 -18.33 -40.16 17.55
N GLY A 445 -19.40 -39.47 17.98
CA GLY A 445 -19.86 -39.39 19.36
C GLY A 445 -19.29 -38.17 20.09
N GLY A 446 -18.28 -37.56 19.47
CA GLY A 446 -17.75 -36.27 19.85
C GLY A 446 -18.78 -35.18 19.64
N LEU A 447 -18.72 -34.19 20.51
CA LEU A 447 -19.42 -32.94 20.28
C LEU A 447 -18.59 -32.12 19.31
N PRO A 448 -19.20 -31.33 18.41
CA PRO A 448 -18.45 -30.37 17.63
C PRO A 448 -17.64 -29.52 18.60
N THR A 449 -16.32 -29.53 18.40
CA THR A 449 -15.40 -28.67 19.15
C THR A 449 -15.96 -27.26 19.09
N PRO A 450 -16.14 -26.59 20.23
CA PRO A 450 -16.55 -25.19 20.25
C PRO A 450 -15.70 -24.41 19.26
N ILE A 451 -16.35 -23.83 18.26
CA ILE A 451 -15.69 -22.94 17.33
C ILE A 451 -15.61 -21.59 18.04
N HIS A 452 -14.56 -20.80 17.76
CA HIS A 452 -14.43 -19.44 18.31
C HIS A 452 -14.17 -19.37 19.82
N THR A 453 -13.36 -20.25 20.42
CA THR A 453 -13.01 -20.03 21.84
C THR A 453 -12.06 -18.84 22.00
N LYS A 454 -12.33 -18.00 23.00
CA LYS A 454 -11.46 -16.89 23.42
C LYS A 454 -11.58 -16.68 24.93
N ALA A 455 -10.63 -15.95 25.51
CA ALA A 455 -10.81 -15.42 26.86
C ALA A 455 -11.86 -14.30 26.83
N ALA A 456 -12.78 -14.29 27.80
CA ALA A 456 -13.71 -13.21 28.03
C ALA A 456 -12.94 -11.91 28.29
N LEU A 457 -13.29 -10.84 27.59
CA LEU A 457 -12.55 -9.58 27.69
C LEU A 457 -12.99 -8.74 28.88
N THR A 458 -14.23 -8.90 29.29
CA THR A 458 -14.90 -8.23 30.40
C THR A 458 -15.79 -9.25 31.11
N ASP A 459 -16.25 -8.90 32.31
CA ASP A 459 -17.26 -9.69 32.98
C ASP A 459 -18.53 -9.72 32.12
N THR A 460 -19.03 -10.92 31.86
CA THR A 460 -20.21 -11.17 31.03
C THR A 460 -21.05 -12.28 31.65
N SER A 461 -22.14 -12.67 30.99
CA SER A 461 -22.96 -13.80 31.41
C SER A 461 -23.15 -14.76 30.24
N CYS A 462 -23.00 -16.06 30.51
CA CYS A 462 -23.25 -17.09 29.52
C CYS A 462 -24.68 -16.99 28.99
N THR A 463 -24.85 -16.89 27.67
CA THR A 463 -26.19 -16.71 27.07
C THR A 463 -27.09 -17.93 27.26
N LEU A 464 -26.52 -19.12 27.48
CA LEU A 464 -27.29 -20.34 27.67
C LEU A 464 -27.70 -20.58 29.12
N CYS A 465 -26.78 -20.44 30.08
CA CYS A 465 -27.04 -20.78 31.48
C CYS A 465 -27.16 -19.56 32.40
N ALA A 466 -26.98 -18.35 31.88
CA ALA A 466 -26.92 -17.09 32.62
C ALA A 466 -25.85 -17.03 33.72
N ALA A 467 -24.95 -18.01 33.81
CA ALA A 467 -23.87 -17.98 34.78
C ALA A 467 -22.94 -16.79 34.48
N PRO A 468 -22.50 -16.06 35.51
CA PRO A 468 -21.48 -15.04 35.33
C PRO A 468 -20.20 -15.67 34.80
N VAL A 469 -19.52 -14.93 33.95
CA VAL A 469 -18.24 -15.29 33.35
C VAL A 469 -17.29 -14.13 33.61
N ALA A 470 -16.23 -14.38 34.36
CA ALA A 470 -15.25 -13.35 34.69
C ALA A 470 -14.33 -13.06 33.49
N ALA A 471 -13.81 -11.83 33.42
CA ALA A 471 -12.75 -11.49 32.47
C ALA A 471 -11.57 -12.48 32.58
N GLY A 472 -11.10 -13.00 31.44
CA GLY A 472 -10.06 -14.01 31.35
C GLY A 472 -10.57 -15.45 31.23
N GLU A 473 -11.82 -15.75 31.59
CA GLU A 473 -12.38 -17.09 31.48
C GLU A 473 -12.69 -17.48 30.03
N THR A 474 -12.58 -18.77 29.70
CA THR A 474 -12.86 -19.24 28.35
C THR A 474 -14.35 -19.12 28.03
N ILE A 475 -14.64 -18.36 26.98
CA ILE A 475 -15.92 -18.29 26.30
C ILE A 475 -15.77 -18.80 24.87
N GLY A 476 -16.89 -19.10 24.23
CA GLY A 476 -16.90 -19.58 22.86
C GLY A 476 -18.30 -19.57 22.28
N ARG A 477 -18.41 -19.86 20.98
CA ARG A 477 -19.70 -19.93 20.30
C ARG A 477 -19.92 -21.32 19.75
N MET A 478 -21.18 -21.63 19.48
CA MET A 478 -21.51 -22.80 18.70
C MET A 478 -21.39 -22.50 17.20
N PRO A 479 -21.06 -23.50 16.37
CA PRO A 479 -21.20 -23.36 14.92
C PRO A 479 -22.57 -22.77 14.60
N ARG A 480 -22.60 -21.77 13.70
CA ARG A 480 -23.85 -21.07 13.33
C ARG A 480 -24.92 -22.11 12.96
N PRO A 481 -26.05 -22.17 13.69
CA PRO A 481 -27.12 -23.05 13.29
C PRO A 481 -27.65 -22.57 11.93
N ARG A 482 -28.10 -23.49 11.07
CA ARG A 482 -28.71 -23.11 9.78
C ARG A 482 -29.93 -22.21 10.07
N PRO A 483 -30.28 -21.23 9.22
CA PRO A 483 -31.54 -20.52 9.34
C PRO A 483 -32.73 -21.49 9.47
N PRO A 484 -33.76 -21.17 10.26
CA PRO A 484 -34.10 -19.85 10.79
C PRO A 484 -33.43 -19.50 12.13
N PHE A 485 -32.49 -20.31 12.64
CA PHE A 485 -31.99 -20.23 14.01
C PHE A 485 -31.11 -19.00 14.29
N VAL A 486 -31.33 -18.37 15.45
CA VAL A 486 -30.50 -17.26 15.94
C VAL A 486 -29.19 -17.82 16.49
N PRO A 487 -28.04 -17.26 16.10
CA PRO A 487 -26.76 -17.60 16.69
C PRO A 487 -26.79 -17.33 18.20
N MET A 488 -26.41 -18.31 19.01
CA MET A 488 -26.20 -18.04 20.44
C MET A 488 -24.96 -17.15 20.59
N SER A 489 -25.06 -16.16 21.48
CA SER A 489 -23.93 -15.33 21.87
C SER A 489 -22.90 -16.14 22.68
N TRP A 490 -21.92 -15.49 23.31
CA TRP A 490 -20.84 -16.16 24.03
C TRP A 490 -21.35 -17.11 25.13
N LEU A 491 -20.90 -18.36 25.06
CA LEU A 491 -21.18 -19.42 26.02
C LEU A 491 -19.96 -19.62 26.93
N CYS A 492 -20.18 -19.86 28.22
CA CYS A 492 -19.10 -20.19 29.15
C CYS A 492 -18.51 -21.58 28.88
N ALA A 493 -17.27 -21.80 29.34
CA ALA A 493 -16.60 -23.10 29.29
C ALA A 493 -17.49 -24.25 29.81
N HIS A 494 -18.24 -24.01 30.89
CA HIS A 494 -19.15 -25.01 31.45
C HIS A 494 -20.24 -25.45 30.45
N CYS A 495 -20.85 -24.53 29.71
CA CYS A 495 -21.85 -24.85 28.68
C CYS A 495 -21.22 -25.42 27.40
N LEU A 496 -19.97 -25.05 27.12
CA LEU A 496 -19.23 -25.48 25.94
C LEU A 496 -18.62 -26.87 26.08
N PHE A 497 -18.24 -27.28 27.29
CA PHE A 497 -17.48 -28.50 27.53
C PHE A 497 -18.17 -29.40 28.57
N ASP A 498 -18.42 -28.89 29.78
CA ASP A 498 -18.84 -29.73 30.92
C ASP A 498 -20.25 -30.31 30.77
N ARG A 499 -21.26 -29.47 30.47
CA ARG A 499 -22.66 -29.89 30.28
C ARG A 499 -22.88 -30.86 29.11
N ARG A 500 -21.84 -30.99 28.31
CA ARG A 500 -21.82 -31.70 27.06
C ARG A 500 -21.32 -33.13 27.25
N VAL A 501 -20.31 -33.29 28.11
CA VAL A 501 -19.78 -34.57 28.56
C VAL A 501 -20.64 -35.16 29.69
N LYS A 502 -21.21 -34.31 30.54
CA LYS A 502 -22.05 -34.70 31.69
C LYS A 502 -23.38 -33.94 31.66
N PRO A 503 -24.24 -34.19 30.67
CA PRO A 503 -25.54 -33.54 30.58
C PRO A 503 -26.40 -33.90 31.79
N ARG A 504 -27.18 -32.95 32.28
CA ARG A 504 -28.27 -33.20 33.24
C ARG A 504 -29.60 -33.30 32.49
N LEU A 505 -30.64 -33.78 33.17
CA LEU A 505 -31.96 -33.89 32.57
C LEU A 505 -32.48 -32.53 32.09
N THR A 506 -32.34 -31.46 32.88
CA THR A 506 -32.61 -30.08 32.43
C THR A 506 -31.94 -29.74 31.10
N ASP A 507 -30.68 -30.13 30.89
CA ASP A 507 -29.93 -29.75 29.68
C ASP A 507 -30.52 -30.46 28.44
N VAL A 508 -30.93 -31.72 28.59
CA VAL A 508 -31.63 -32.49 27.56
C VAL A 508 -33.02 -31.92 27.30
N LEU A 509 -33.78 -31.57 28.34
CA LEU A 509 -35.11 -30.99 28.21
C LEU A 509 -35.09 -29.63 27.50
N LEU A 510 -34.13 -28.77 27.83
CA LEU A 510 -33.94 -27.49 27.14
C LEU A 510 -33.52 -27.71 25.67
N ARG A 511 -32.70 -28.73 25.38
CA ARG A 511 -32.39 -29.09 24.00
C ARG A 511 -33.62 -29.57 23.23
N VAL A 512 -34.44 -30.43 23.84
CA VAL A 512 -35.72 -30.85 23.25
C VAL A 512 -36.58 -29.63 22.96
N PHE A 513 -36.76 -28.75 23.95
CA PHE A 513 -37.47 -27.49 23.78
C PHE A 513 -36.97 -26.68 22.58
N HIS A 514 -35.66 -26.43 22.50
CA HIS A 514 -35.07 -25.63 21.41
C HIS A 514 -35.28 -26.25 20.02
N HIS A 515 -35.11 -27.57 19.87
CA HIS A 515 -35.27 -28.26 18.59
C HIS A 515 -36.73 -28.39 18.15
N VAL A 516 -37.64 -28.64 19.08
CA VAL A 516 -39.08 -28.64 18.75
C VAL A 516 -39.52 -27.23 18.37
N PHE A 517 -39.01 -26.19 19.07
CA PHE A 517 -39.34 -24.80 18.77
C PHE A 517 -38.96 -24.41 17.35
N SER A 518 -37.75 -24.75 16.94
CA SER A 518 -37.21 -24.43 15.62
C SER A 518 -37.86 -25.17 14.46
N GLY A 519 -38.82 -26.06 14.73
CA GLY A 519 -39.51 -26.85 13.70
C GLY A 519 -38.66 -27.97 13.13
N SER A 520 -37.61 -28.39 13.83
CA SER A 520 -36.83 -29.55 13.40
C SER A 520 -37.66 -30.81 13.55
N ALA A 521 -37.77 -31.60 12.49
CA ALA A 521 -38.47 -32.90 12.53
C ALA A 521 -37.76 -33.93 13.42
N THR A 522 -36.48 -33.70 13.70
CA THR A 522 -35.66 -34.56 14.57
C THR A 522 -34.81 -33.73 15.52
N ILE A 523 -34.52 -34.31 16.68
CA ILE A 523 -33.66 -33.79 17.73
C ILE A 523 -32.42 -34.66 17.76
N SER A 524 -31.26 -34.04 17.59
CA SER A 524 -29.98 -34.76 17.59
C SER A 524 -29.38 -34.73 18.98
N LEU A 525 -29.30 -35.89 19.63
CA LEU A 525 -28.66 -36.08 20.92
C LEU A 525 -27.31 -36.78 20.74
N ASN A 526 -26.31 -36.40 21.53
CA ASN A 526 -25.11 -37.23 21.65
C ASN A 526 -25.39 -38.46 22.55
N THR A 527 -24.43 -39.38 22.66
CA THR A 527 -24.57 -40.60 23.46
C THR A 527 -24.88 -40.32 24.94
N ALA A 528 -24.25 -39.30 25.53
CA ALA A 528 -24.45 -38.96 26.95
C ALA A 528 -25.85 -38.36 27.19
N GLU A 529 -26.33 -37.50 26.30
CA GLU A 529 -27.65 -36.87 26.35
C GLU A 529 -28.76 -37.89 26.10
N ALA A 530 -28.57 -38.79 25.13
CA ALA A 530 -29.48 -39.90 24.86
C ALA A 530 -29.57 -40.84 26.07
N ARG A 531 -28.45 -41.11 26.75
CA ARG A 531 -28.43 -41.93 27.97
C ARG A 531 -29.23 -41.27 29.10
N VAL A 532 -29.05 -39.96 29.31
CA VAL A 532 -29.84 -39.22 30.31
C VAL A 532 -31.34 -39.26 29.99
N LEU A 533 -31.73 -39.15 28.72
CA LEU A 533 -33.13 -39.29 28.31
C LEU A 533 -33.65 -40.70 28.52
N SER A 534 -32.89 -41.72 28.11
CA SER A 534 -33.25 -43.13 28.28
C SER A 534 -33.42 -43.51 29.75
N ASP A 535 -32.47 -43.08 30.60
CA ASP A 535 -32.51 -43.28 32.05
C ASP A 535 -33.75 -42.63 32.68
N ALA A 536 -34.17 -41.47 32.18
CA ALA A 536 -35.37 -40.80 32.65
C ALA A 536 -36.64 -41.55 32.22
N LEU A 537 -36.72 -41.97 30.96
CA LEU A 537 -37.87 -42.72 30.42
C LEU A 537 -38.01 -44.11 31.05
N SER A 538 -36.91 -44.77 31.38
CA SER A 538 -36.90 -46.08 32.04
C SER A 538 -37.46 -46.06 33.47
N ARG A 539 -37.62 -44.88 34.08
CA ARG A 539 -38.24 -44.71 35.41
C ARG A 539 -39.75 -44.57 35.36
N LEU A 540 -40.36 -44.52 34.18
CA LEU A 540 -41.81 -44.43 34.03
C LEU A 540 -42.49 -45.71 34.58
N PRO A 541 -43.63 -45.58 35.26
CA PRO A 541 -44.37 -46.75 35.75
C PRO A 541 -44.82 -47.64 34.59
N SER A 542 -44.94 -48.95 34.84
CA SER A 542 -45.43 -49.88 33.81
C SER A 542 -46.94 -49.73 33.63
N GLY A 543 -47.37 -49.29 32.45
CA GLY A 543 -48.76 -49.14 32.09
C GLY A 543 -48.95 -49.11 30.55
N PRO A 544 -50.17 -49.39 30.06
CA PRO A 544 -50.43 -49.45 28.63
C PRO A 544 -50.31 -48.09 27.91
N ALA A 545 -50.38 -46.97 28.64
CA ALA A 545 -50.19 -45.63 28.08
C ALA A 545 -48.70 -45.28 27.91
N GLU A 546 -47.83 -45.91 28.70
CA GLU A 546 -46.38 -45.66 28.76
C GLU A 546 -45.57 -46.62 27.87
N GLU A 547 -46.18 -47.69 27.35
CA GLU A 547 -45.52 -48.70 26.50
C GLU A 547 -44.73 -48.08 25.33
N PRO A 548 -45.29 -47.13 24.54
CA PRO A 548 -44.57 -46.51 23.44
C PRO A 548 -43.32 -45.73 23.89
N LEU A 549 -43.34 -45.16 25.10
CA LEU A 549 -42.22 -44.42 25.66
C LEU A 549 -41.11 -45.35 26.15
N ARG A 550 -41.45 -46.54 26.64
CA ARG A 550 -40.47 -47.58 26.99
C ARG A 550 -39.85 -48.19 25.75
N GLU A 551 -40.63 -48.41 24.69
CA GLU A 551 -40.09 -48.82 23.38
C GLU A 551 -39.12 -47.76 22.84
N ALA A 552 -39.45 -46.47 22.99
CA ALA A 552 -38.55 -45.38 22.63
C ALA A 552 -37.25 -45.40 23.47
N ALA A 553 -37.33 -45.69 24.79
CA ALA A 553 -36.15 -45.85 25.64
C ALA A 553 -35.27 -47.03 25.18
N ALA A 554 -35.86 -48.19 24.91
CA ALA A 554 -35.14 -49.36 24.40
C ALA A 554 -34.49 -49.09 23.02
N ALA A 555 -35.14 -48.30 22.17
CA ALA A 555 -34.58 -47.87 20.90
C ALA A 555 -33.42 -46.89 21.07
N LEU A 556 -33.45 -46.02 22.08
CA LEU A 556 -32.31 -45.19 22.47
C LEU A 556 -31.15 -46.06 22.96
N ASP A 557 -31.40 -47.00 23.87
CA ASP A 557 -30.38 -47.91 24.43
C ASP A 557 -29.69 -48.72 23.33
N THR A 558 -30.47 -49.29 22.40
CA THR A 558 -29.91 -50.02 21.25
C THR A 558 -28.94 -49.17 20.44
N ARG A 559 -29.24 -47.87 20.27
CA ARG A 559 -28.38 -46.94 19.51
C ARG A 559 -27.19 -46.44 20.33
N ILE A 560 -27.35 -46.31 21.64
CA ILE A 560 -26.29 -46.01 22.60
C ILE A 560 -25.26 -47.15 22.60
N ASP A 561 -25.72 -48.40 22.66
CA ASP A 561 -24.88 -49.60 22.66
C ASP A 561 -24.18 -49.82 21.32
N ALA A 562 -24.80 -49.40 20.22
CA ALA A 562 -24.19 -49.38 18.89
C ALA A 562 -23.13 -48.28 18.72
N ASP A 563 -22.81 -47.52 19.79
CA ASP A 563 -21.88 -46.38 19.79
C ASP A 563 -22.19 -45.37 18.68
N THR A 564 -23.49 -45.14 18.45
CA THR A 564 -23.92 -44.23 17.39
C THR A 564 -23.59 -42.79 17.80
N PRO A 565 -22.86 -42.03 16.98
CA PRO A 565 -22.31 -40.74 17.37
C PRO A 565 -23.38 -39.66 17.64
N VAL A 566 -24.48 -39.76 16.89
CA VAL A 566 -25.62 -38.87 16.96
C VAL A 566 -26.88 -39.71 16.91
N ILE A 567 -27.69 -39.58 17.94
CA ILE A 567 -28.95 -40.30 18.10
C ILE A 567 -30.08 -39.33 17.81
N SER A 568 -30.67 -39.48 16.62
CA SER A 568 -31.82 -38.68 16.19
C SER A 568 -33.12 -39.21 16.79
N VAL A 569 -33.78 -38.40 17.60
CA VAL A 569 -35.13 -38.64 18.13
C VAL A 569 -36.12 -37.84 17.30
N SER A 570 -37.25 -38.41 16.89
CA SER A 570 -38.27 -37.63 16.18
C SER A 570 -38.83 -36.55 17.11
N ALA A 571 -39.23 -35.40 16.56
CA ALA A 571 -39.84 -34.34 17.36
C ALA A 571 -41.10 -34.82 18.11
N HIS A 572 -41.86 -35.73 17.50
CA HIS A 572 -43.03 -36.35 18.11
C HIS A 572 -42.65 -37.21 19.32
N HIS A 573 -41.69 -38.13 19.19
CA HIS A 573 -41.26 -38.95 20.31
C HIS A 573 -40.63 -38.13 21.44
N ALA A 574 -39.91 -37.05 21.11
CA ALA A 574 -39.36 -36.17 22.12
C ALA A 574 -40.45 -35.37 22.86
N HIS A 575 -41.51 -34.99 22.15
CA HIS A 575 -42.69 -34.36 22.74
C HIS A 575 -43.41 -35.33 23.70
N ASP A 576 -43.68 -36.55 23.23
CA ASP A 576 -44.32 -37.59 24.04
C ASP A 576 -43.47 -37.95 25.26
N ALA A 577 -42.14 -37.97 25.12
CA ALA A 577 -41.21 -38.17 26.22
C ALA A 577 -41.38 -37.09 27.31
N VAL A 578 -41.44 -35.81 26.93
CA VAL A 578 -41.65 -34.70 27.88
C VAL A 578 -43.00 -34.84 28.59
N HIS A 579 -44.08 -35.14 27.84
CA HIS A 579 -45.41 -35.33 28.42
C HIS A 579 -45.48 -36.52 29.37
N GLY A 580 -44.91 -37.67 28.98
CA GLY A 580 -44.87 -38.86 29.81
C GLY A 580 -44.08 -38.65 31.10
N LEU A 581 -42.90 -38.03 31.01
CA LEU A 581 -42.11 -37.66 32.19
C LEU A 581 -42.87 -36.72 33.13
N ARG A 582 -43.62 -35.76 32.58
CA ARG A 582 -44.44 -34.83 33.38
C ARG A 582 -45.62 -35.55 34.05
N ALA A 583 -46.30 -36.44 33.33
CA ALA A 583 -47.45 -37.18 33.84
C ALA A 583 -47.08 -38.18 34.96
N ALA A 584 -45.91 -38.80 34.87
CA ALA A 584 -45.44 -39.78 35.86
C ALA A 584 -45.08 -39.20 37.23
N ASN A 585 -45.01 -37.86 37.36
CA ASN A 585 -44.69 -37.15 38.61
C ASN A 585 -43.47 -37.75 39.34
N LEU A 586 -42.40 -38.01 38.57
CA LEU A 586 -41.17 -38.59 39.09
C LEU A 586 -40.54 -37.69 40.17
N ASN A 587 -39.87 -38.31 41.16
CA ASN A 587 -39.09 -37.58 42.15
C ASN A 587 -37.77 -37.08 41.51
N LEU A 588 -37.84 -35.92 40.86
CA LEU A 588 -36.71 -35.25 40.21
C LEU A 588 -36.12 -34.18 41.14
N GLU A 589 -34.87 -33.80 40.87
CA GLU A 589 -34.26 -32.62 41.51
C GLU A 589 -35.12 -31.37 41.26
N PRO A 590 -35.22 -30.42 42.21
CA PRO A 590 -36.14 -29.28 42.11
C PRO A 590 -36.01 -28.48 40.81
N TRP A 591 -34.78 -28.33 40.32
CA TRP A 591 -34.50 -27.63 39.07
C TRP A 591 -34.91 -28.41 37.81
N ASP A 592 -34.69 -29.72 37.79
CA ASP A 592 -35.13 -30.59 36.70
C ASP A 592 -36.67 -30.63 36.64
N ALA A 593 -37.32 -30.75 37.80
CA ALA A 593 -38.79 -30.73 37.92
C ALA A 593 -39.39 -29.40 37.43
N SER A 594 -38.81 -28.27 37.84
CA SER A 594 -39.23 -26.94 37.40
C SER A 594 -39.04 -26.75 35.89
N THR A 595 -37.90 -27.19 35.34
CA THR A 595 -37.62 -27.13 33.91
C THR A 595 -38.60 -28.01 33.13
N LEU A 596 -38.80 -29.25 33.56
CA LEU A 596 -39.73 -30.19 32.92
C LEU A 596 -41.16 -29.65 32.90
N ALA A 597 -41.61 -29.08 34.03
CA ALA A 597 -42.92 -28.45 34.12
C ALA A 597 -43.04 -27.29 33.11
N ALA A 598 -42.05 -26.41 33.05
CA ALA A 598 -42.07 -25.26 32.15
C ALA A 598 -42.01 -25.69 30.67
N VAL A 599 -41.18 -26.67 30.32
CA VAL A 599 -41.10 -27.19 28.93
C VAL A 599 -42.40 -27.88 28.54
N ALA A 600 -42.96 -28.73 29.41
CA ALA A 600 -44.21 -29.43 29.13
C ALA A 600 -45.40 -28.46 28.98
N GLU A 601 -45.50 -27.47 29.87
CA GLU A 601 -46.51 -26.42 29.78
C GLU A 601 -46.38 -25.64 28.45
N HIS A 602 -45.16 -25.29 28.07
CA HIS A 602 -44.91 -24.55 26.84
C HIS A 602 -45.23 -25.38 25.59
N LEU A 603 -44.86 -26.66 25.55
CA LEU A 603 -45.22 -27.56 24.45
C LEU A 603 -46.74 -27.75 24.34
N ALA A 604 -47.44 -27.86 25.47
CA ALA A 604 -48.90 -27.89 25.51
C ALA A 604 -49.53 -26.59 24.99
N GLN A 605 -48.97 -25.43 25.35
CA GLN A 605 -49.38 -24.13 24.82
C GLN A 605 -49.15 -23.99 23.31
N TRP A 606 -48.20 -24.71 22.70
CA TRP A 606 -48.06 -24.71 21.23
C TRP A 606 -49.10 -25.55 20.52
N GLN A 607 -49.48 -26.68 21.11
CA GLN A 607 -50.54 -27.52 20.56
C GLN A 607 -51.90 -26.85 20.69
N HIS A 608 -52.08 -26.06 21.75
CA HIS A 608 -53.20 -25.17 21.88
C HIS A 608 -52.98 -23.98 20.95
N ASN A 609 -53.69 -23.91 19.83
CA ASN A 609 -53.77 -22.70 19.01
C ASN A 609 -55.01 -21.91 19.48
N PRO A 610 -54.96 -21.23 20.66
CA PRO A 610 -56.17 -20.70 21.32
C PRO A 610 -56.93 -19.70 20.45
N HIS A 611 -56.24 -19.08 19.50
CA HIS A 611 -56.79 -18.07 18.59
C HIS A 611 -57.01 -18.60 17.16
N GLU A 612 -56.89 -19.92 16.95
CA GLU A 612 -57.06 -20.58 15.65
C GLU A 612 -56.25 -19.90 14.52
N ILE A 613 -55.06 -19.38 14.85
CA ILE A 613 -54.17 -18.70 13.91
C ILE A 613 -53.84 -19.67 12.78
N ASN A 614 -54.20 -19.30 11.55
CA ASN A 614 -54.02 -20.15 10.37
C ASN A 614 -52.54 -20.23 9.97
N GLU A 615 -51.95 -21.43 10.04
CA GLU A 615 -50.55 -21.69 9.67
C GLU A 615 -50.23 -21.24 8.23
N ALA A 616 -51.18 -21.35 7.30
CA ALA A 616 -50.98 -21.01 5.89
C ALA A 616 -50.74 -19.50 5.64
N GLN A 617 -51.00 -18.64 6.63
CA GLN A 617 -50.77 -17.19 6.51
C GLN A 617 -49.31 -16.78 6.74
N PHE A 618 -48.45 -17.70 7.17
CA PHE A 618 -47.07 -17.40 7.54
C PHE A 618 -46.10 -18.06 6.58
N ALA A 619 -45.03 -17.35 6.23
CA ALA A 619 -44.01 -17.84 5.30
C ALA A 619 -43.20 -19.03 5.84
N SER A 620 -43.29 -19.32 7.15
CA SER A 620 -42.69 -20.51 7.75
C SER A 620 -43.44 -20.92 9.03
N PRO A 621 -43.34 -22.20 9.44
CA PRO A 621 -43.87 -22.68 10.72
C PRO A 621 -43.32 -21.92 11.94
N VAL A 622 -42.11 -21.36 11.85
CA VAL A 622 -41.50 -20.58 12.94
C VAL A 622 -42.22 -19.24 13.14
N LEU A 623 -42.52 -18.52 12.05
CA LEU A 623 -43.24 -17.25 12.13
C LEU A 623 -44.69 -17.45 12.63
N TRP A 624 -45.33 -18.53 12.21
CA TRP A 624 -46.64 -18.92 12.72
C TRP A 624 -46.62 -19.17 14.23
N ARG A 625 -45.64 -19.94 14.72
CA ARG A 625 -45.48 -20.22 16.16
C ARG A 625 -45.17 -18.98 16.98
N HIS A 626 -44.38 -18.05 16.44
CA HIS A 626 -44.14 -16.76 17.08
C HIS A 626 -45.45 -15.96 17.26
N ALA A 627 -46.35 -16.01 16.28
CA ALA A 627 -47.68 -15.39 16.40
C ALA A 627 -48.57 -16.05 17.45
N ILE A 628 -48.52 -17.39 17.59
CA ILE A 628 -49.21 -18.10 18.68
C ILE A 628 -48.69 -17.63 20.05
N LEU A 629 -47.38 -17.56 20.23
CA LEU A 629 -46.79 -17.10 21.51
C LEU A 629 -47.15 -15.65 21.82
N THR A 630 -47.07 -14.76 20.83
CA THR A 630 -47.39 -13.32 21.02
C THR A 630 -48.86 -13.09 21.37
N SER A 631 -49.75 -13.97 20.90
CA SER A 631 -51.18 -13.88 21.17
C SER A 631 -51.61 -14.62 22.45
N THR A 632 -50.74 -15.45 23.04
CA THR A 632 -51.05 -16.20 24.26
C THR A 632 -51.13 -15.23 25.47
N PRO A 633 -52.28 -15.10 26.16
CA PRO A 633 -52.48 -14.07 27.20
C PRO A 633 -51.57 -14.21 28.43
N THR A 634 -51.04 -15.41 28.66
CA THR A 634 -50.15 -15.74 29.79
C THR A 634 -48.96 -16.55 29.26
N PRO A 635 -47.92 -15.88 28.72
CA PRO A 635 -46.73 -16.58 28.24
C PRO A 635 -46.09 -17.35 29.39
N THR A 636 -45.66 -18.60 29.16
CA THR A 636 -44.87 -19.33 30.16
C THR A 636 -43.57 -18.57 30.50
N ALA A 637 -42.98 -18.86 31.66
CA ALA A 637 -41.67 -18.31 32.03
C ALA A 637 -40.55 -18.57 30.99
N LEU A 638 -40.66 -19.63 30.17
CA LEU A 638 -39.73 -19.89 29.06
C LEU A 638 -40.02 -19.02 27.83
N ALA A 639 -41.28 -18.65 27.59
CA ALA A 639 -41.67 -17.69 26.56
C ALA A 639 -41.22 -16.26 26.95
N GLU A 640 -41.40 -15.87 28.22
CA GLU A 640 -40.99 -14.56 28.75
C GLU A 640 -39.47 -14.39 28.77
N ARG A 641 -38.71 -15.47 29.01
CA ARG A 641 -37.23 -15.47 28.93
C ARG A 641 -36.70 -15.43 27.51
N GLY A 642 -37.58 -15.26 26.53
CA GLY A 642 -37.16 -14.99 25.17
C GLY A 642 -36.57 -16.19 24.46
N GLY A 643 -37.11 -17.40 24.71
CA GLY A 643 -36.65 -18.65 24.10
C GLY A 643 -36.26 -18.45 22.64
N PRO A 644 -35.22 -19.15 22.15
CA PRO A 644 -33.99 -18.70 21.47
C PRO A 644 -34.06 -17.58 20.40
N PHE A 645 -35.05 -16.71 20.41
CA PHE A 645 -35.45 -15.85 19.28
C PHE A 645 -36.13 -14.54 19.70
N TRP A 646 -36.10 -14.14 20.97
CA TRP A 646 -36.38 -12.73 21.26
C TRP A 646 -35.20 -11.88 20.78
N VAL A 647 -35.43 -11.14 19.70
CA VAL A 647 -34.68 -9.93 19.34
C VAL A 647 -35.51 -8.74 19.78
#